data_AF-A0A972KCX5-F1
#
_entry.id   AF-A0A972KCX5-F1
#
_cell.length_a   1.000
_cell.length_b   1.000
_cell.length_c   1.000
_cell.angle_alpha   90.00
_cell.angle_beta   90.00
_cell.angle_gamma   90.00
#
_symmetry.space_group_name_H-M   'P 1'
#
loop_
_entity.id
_entity.type
_entity.pdbx_description
1 polymer ?
#
loop_
_entity_poly.entity_id
_entity_poly.type
_entity_poly.pdbx_seq_one_letter_code
_entity_poly.pdbx_strand_id
1 'polypeptide(L)'
;GQAGFFSGNELAEALGVLWSPADGVGDLDPDARVDGPAVVCTKSTFSAADLEAFGEGRVSECFGLGYEWTHTHTRTPKIQAGDRLFIDEVTAFDIAGGLWGRGFMRCETTIEPDAWFFDGHFKNDPCMPGNFMVEACIQALSFYLTALGHTTQRDGWRFQPLANQPFDLKCRGEINPQTQHVAYEIYVEEVWDGPHPTVIADVVGFVDGKPAFHAHRLGVELVPGWPLTSMPELVATSTVDSVVVAVDGDGFEFGWKAMLSCAWGKPSEAFGSMYEVFDGTRRSPRLPGPPYHFISRVVSIDGEVGDCQAGMEIICEYDIPTDAWYFDQNGAEVMPFAVLLEAALQPCGWVASAVGSAVEVDDDLLFRNLDGTGTVLGELTRTSGVLTTKVKLTSVSRAGGMIIEGFEVECWLGDRQVYEMTTVFGFFPPEAFEDQVGLRIDTAHETQLDRGSVDLLDLTARPARFCDGTLRLAGPLLLMLDRAAVMPAGGEAGLGIVVGEKDVDIAEWFFKAHFFQDPVQPGSLGIEALLQLLQFFIIDSGVADAFESPRFEPISVGSPLTWKYRGQVTPKNRLITSVMEITEVGADEAGPFVVGKGSLWCDGLRIYEVENMAMRVVNGAPADAESLPTSESTIRVDASTHPHLVDHSIVANGSDPVAVIPVAYAVEWFARAAEDHSARFHQVMHVVELVDIRVLSGVSISDFANGGGTELKLSAHTTKVSADGVRVALRLVSSETGRPHYSCSALLGATGFKELQGVGGLPFGAAVELIADPYDGDTLFHGPKFRVLGAGVELAEPGARARVGGVIEHGWSAEPWQTDVAMFDGALQLALLSTNLVLGGPSLPTSIRSIRFLRGARAPTATVDLAAVSATRTSAKCDVSLTDDDGIVFAELLGIETHLLPKS
;
A
#
# COMPACT_ATOMS: atom_id res chain seq x y z
N GLY A 1 -33.36 17.73 -22.96
CA GLY A 1 -32.48 18.70 -23.65
C GLY A 1 -33.04 19.05 -25.03
N GLN A 2 -32.55 20.13 -25.61
CA GLN A 2 -32.74 20.49 -27.03
C GLN A 2 -31.35 20.57 -27.66
N ALA A 3 -31.18 20.03 -28.87
CA ALA A 3 -29.95 20.12 -29.65
C ALA A 3 -30.28 20.64 -31.05
N GLY A 4 -29.32 21.28 -31.72
CA GLY A 4 -29.52 21.89 -33.03
C GLY A 4 -28.25 21.92 -33.86
N PHE A 5 -28.41 22.19 -35.16
CA PHE A 5 -27.31 22.43 -36.08
C PHE A 5 -27.14 23.94 -36.25
N PHE A 6 -25.90 24.41 -36.21
CA PHE A 6 -25.53 25.81 -36.36
C PHE A 6 -24.45 25.93 -37.42
N SER A 7 -24.47 27.02 -38.18
CA SER A 7 -23.35 27.41 -39.04
C SER A 7 -22.22 28.02 -38.20
N GLY A 8 -20.99 28.00 -38.72
CA GLY A 8 -19.84 28.62 -38.04
C GLY A 8 -20.04 30.11 -37.74
N ASN A 9 -20.79 30.83 -38.59
CA ASN A 9 -21.13 32.24 -38.33
C ASN A 9 -22.10 32.38 -37.15
N GLU A 10 -23.12 31.51 -37.05
CA GLU A 10 -24.06 31.53 -35.92
C GLU A 10 -23.37 31.20 -34.59
N LEU A 11 -22.37 30.32 -34.61
CA LEU A 11 -21.55 30.01 -33.44
C LEU A 11 -20.62 31.18 -33.07
N ALA A 12 -19.96 31.80 -34.05
CA ALA A 12 -19.06 32.94 -33.81
C ALA A 12 -19.79 34.19 -33.29
N GLU A 13 -21.04 34.41 -33.72
CA GLU A 13 -21.90 35.52 -33.30
C GLU A 13 -22.76 35.19 -32.07
N ALA A 14 -22.66 33.98 -31.53
CA ALA A 14 -23.42 33.59 -30.35
C ALA A 14 -23.10 34.52 -29.16
N LEU A 15 -24.15 35.06 -28.55
CA LEU A 15 -24.03 35.90 -27.35
C LEU A 15 -23.64 35.10 -26.10
N GLY A 16 -23.48 33.78 -26.22
CA GLY A 16 -23.24 32.90 -25.09
C GLY A 16 -24.46 32.73 -24.19
N VAL A 17 -24.22 32.39 -22.93
CA VAL A 17 -25.28 32.37 -21.91
C VAL A 17 -25.49 33.77 -21.36
N LEU A 18 -26.74 34.24 -21.42
CA LEU A 18 -27.17 35.56 -20.93
C LEU A 18 -27.58 35.55 -19.45
N TRP A 19 -26.86 34.81 -18.62
CA TRP A 19 -27.13 34.73 -17.18
C TRP A 19 -25.95 35.34 -16.42
N SER A 20 -26.26 36.05 -15.33
CA SER A 20 -25.28 36.55 -14.36
C SER A 20 -25.71 36.19 -12.94
N PRO A 21 -24.78 36.17 -11.97
CA PRO A 21 -25.13 35.94 -10.56
C PRO A 21 -26.15 36.93 -10.01
N ALA A 22 -26.25 38.13 -10.59
CA ALA A 22 -27.25 39.13 -10.21
C ALA A 22 -28.68 38.72 -10.58
N ASP A 23 -28.83 37.94 -11.67
CA ASP A 23 -30.12 37.41 -12.09
C ASP A 23 -30.59 36.29 -11.14
N GLY A 24 -29.66 35.50 -10.59
CA GLY A 24 -29.96 34.39 -9.67
C GLY A 24 -30.30 34.79 -8.23
N VAL A 25 -30.07 36.05 -7.81
CA VAL A 25 -30.35 36.49 -6.42
C VAL A 25 -31.80 36.25 -6.01
N GLY A 26 -32.73 36.42 -6.94
CA GLY A 26 -34.17 36.23 -6.68
C GLY A 26 -34.60 34.76 -6.55
N ASP A 27 -33.76 33.84 -7.04
CA ASP A 27 -34.03 32.39 -7.04
C ASP A 27 -33.45 31.70 -5.79
N LEU A 28 -32.60 32.39 -5.02
CA LEU A 28 -32.03 31.87 -3.78
C LEU A 28 -33.10 31.67 -2.72
N ASP A 29 -33.12 30.47 -2.14
CA ASP A 29 -33.86 30.23 -0.89
C ASP A 29 -33.16 30.99 0.25
N PRO A 30 -33.83 31.95 0.93
CA PRO A 30 -33.26 32.67 2.06
C PRO A 30 -33.00 31.77 3.28
N ASP A 31 -33.69 30.63 3.37
CA ASP A 31 -33.56 29.65 4.45
C ASP A 31 -32.59 28.49 4.09
N ALA A 32 -31.95 28.57 2.92
CA ALA A 32 -30.92 27.62 2.49
C ALA A 32 -29.78 27.51 3.51
N ARG A 33 -29.32 26.28 3.72
CA ARG A 33 -28.23 25.98 4.64
C ARG A 33 -26.87 26.23 3.97
N VAL A 34 -26.01 26.99 4.64
CA VAL A 34 -24.64 27.30 4.23
C VAL A 34 -23.73 27.08 5.43
N ASP A 35 -23.44 25.82 5.72
CA ASP A 35 -22.62 25.46 6.87
C ASP A 35 -21.18 25.97 6.72
N GLY A 36 -20.56 26.28 7.86
CA GLY A 36 -19.14 26.59 7.91
C GLY A 36 -18.27 25.38 7.58
N PRO A 37 -16.99 25.61 7.22
CA PRO A 37 -16.07 24.53 6.91
C PRO A 37 -15.76 23.69 8.16
N ALA A 38 -15.60 22.38 7.97
CA ALA A 38 -15.05 21.46 8.97
C ALA A 38 -13.56 21.74 9.24
N VAL A 39 -12.82 22.18 8.20
CA VAL A 39 -11.43 22.67 8.31
C VAL A 39 -11.30 23.95 7.52
N VAL A 40 -10.88 25.03 8.18
CA VAL A 40 -10.65 26.32 7.52
C VAL A 40 -9.40 26.22 6.64
N CYS A 41 -9.58 26.16 5.33
CA CYS A 41 -8.45 26.17 4.40
C CYS A 41 -7.73 27.52 4.44
N THR A 42 -6.39 27.46 4.48
CA THR A 42 -5.53 28.66 4.53
C THR A 42 -5.15 29.17 3.14
N LYS A 43 -5.33 28.36 2.10
CA LYS A 43 -5.07 28.72 0.71
C LYS A 43 -6.32 29.33 0.08
N SER A 44 -6.13 30.39 -0.71
CA SER A 44 -7.18 31.01 -1.55
C SER A 44 -6.94 30.79 -3.05
N THR A 45 -5.84 30.13 -3.40
CA THR A 45 -5.46 29.75 -4.77
C THR A 45 -4.71 28.41 -4.74
N PHE A 46 -4.82 27.63 -5.81
CA PHE A 46 -4.23 26.30 -5.94
C PHE A 46 -3.69 26.10 -7.36
N SER A 47 -2.45 25.62 -7.45
CA SER A 47 -1.73 25.38 -8.71
C SER A 47 -2.07 24.03 -9.34
N ALA A 48 -1.65 23.82 -10.58
CA ALA A 48 -1.74 22.52 -11.25
C ALA A 48 -1.06 21.34 -10.53
N ALA A 49 -0.07 21.61 -9.68
CA ALA A 49 0.53 20.60 -8.83
C ALA A 49 -0.37 20.25 -7.63
N ASP A 50 -1.09 21.23 -7.07
CA ASP A 50 -2.05 21.00 -5.99
C ASP A 50 -3.23 20.15 -6.49
N LEU A 51 -3.79 20.48 -7.65
CA LEU A 51 -4.92 19.75 -8.24
C LEU A 51 -4.54 18.31 -8.60
N GLU A 52 -3.33 18.09 -9.13
CA GLU A 52 -2.79 16.75 -9.34
C GLU A 52 -2.63 15.98 -8.04
N ALA A 53 -2.03 16.60 -7.01
CA ALA A 53 -1.89 15.97 -5.70
C ALA A 53 -3.24 15.51 -5.16
N PHE A 54 -4.30 16.33 -5.29
CA PHE A 54 -5.64 15.92 -4.89
C PHE A 54 -6.20 14.77 -5.74
N GLY A 55 -6.09 14.82 -7.07
CA GLY A 55 -6.52 13.72 -7.96
C GLY A 55 -5.80 12.39 -7.67
N GLU A 56 -4.57 12.44 -7.16
CA GLU A 56 -3.80 11.27 -6.75
C GLU A 56 -4.09 10.84 -5.30
N GLY A 57 -4.90 11.59 -4.56
CA GLY A 57 -5.31 11.30 -3.18
C GLY A 57 -4.40 11.90 -2.10
N ARG A 58 -3.41 12.73 -2.48
CA ARG A 58 -2.51 13.43 -1.57
C ARG A 58 -3.12 14.75 -1.11
N VAL A 59 -4.20 14.64 -0.34
CA VAL A 59 -5.03 15.80 0.10
C VAL A 59 -4.23 16.79 0.93
N SER A 60 -3.41 16.34 1.89
CA SER A 60 -2.59 17.23 2.71
C SER A 60 -1.57 18.04 1.91
N GLU A 61 -1.02 17.50 0.82
CA GLU A 61 -0.12 18.24 -0.08
C GLU A 61 -0.86 19.35 -0.83
N CYS A 62 -2.07 19.06 -1.30
CA CYS A 62 -2.93 20.05 -1.98
C CYS A 62 -3.43 21.15 -1.05
N PHE A 63 -3.95 20.82 0.13
CA PHE A 63 -4.66 21.78 0.99
C PHE A 63 -3.82 22.32 2.16
N GLY A 64 -2.74 21.64 2.53
CA GLY A 64 -1.82 22.05 3.59
C GLY A 64 -2.36 21.80 5.00
N LEU A 65 -2.08 22.75 5.91
CA LEU A 65 -2.35 22.63 7.34
C LEU A 65 -3.83 22.31 7.64
N GLY A 66 -4.07 21.34 8.51
CA GLY A 66 -5.40 20.89 8.93
C GLY A 66 -5.93 19.67 8.18
N TYR A 67 -5.22 19.21 7.15
CA TYR A 67 -5.59 18.05 6.33
C TYR A 67 -4.75 16.80 6.61
N GLU A 68 -3.87 16.85 7.60
CA GLU A 68 -2.93 15.78 7.94
C GLU A 68 -3.64 14.47 8.31
N TRP A 69 -4.86 14.55 8.84
CA TRP A 69 -5.65 13.35 9.16
C TRP A 69 -5.90 12.44 7.95
N THR A 70 -5.87 12.99 6.73
CA THR A 70 -5.99 12.21 5.50
C THR A 70 -4.84 11.23 5.26
N HIS A 71 -3.70 11.39 5.94
CA HIS A 71 -2.63 10.40 5.95
C HIS A 71 -3.05 9.07 6.58
N THR A 72 -4.13 9.03 7.36
CA THR A 72 -4.66 7.79 7.94
C THR A 72 -5.59 7.03 6.99
N HIS A 73 -5.96 7.62 5.85
CA HIS A 73 -6.95 7.02 4.97
C HIS A 73 -6.39 5.78 4.25
N THR A 74 -7.18 4.72 4.26
CA THR A 74 -7.00 3.55 3.39
C THR A 74 -7.44 3.86 1.96
N ARG A 75 -8.53 4.62 1.81
CA ARG A 75 -9.05 5.08 0.51
C ARG A 75 -9.53 6.52 0.62
N THR A 76 -8.64 7.45 0.29
CA THR A 76 -8.93 8.89 0.32
C THR A 76 -9.95 9.29 -0.76
N PRO A 77 -11.01 10.07 -0.43
CA PRO A 77 -11.87 10.68 -1.44
C PRO A 77 -11.05 11.61 -2.33
N LYS A 78 -11.17 11.43 -3.65
CA LYS A 78 -10.40 12.17 -4.65
C LYS A 78 -11.22 12.41 -5.91
N ILE A 79 -10.81 13.40 -6.70
CA ILE A 79 -11.25 13.59 -8.08
C ILE A 79 -10.41 12.71 -9.03
N GLN A 80 -10.69 12.78 -10.32
CA GLN A 80 -9.94 12.11 -11.36
C GLN A 80 -8.51 12.68 -11.48
N ALA A 81 -7.61 11.91 -12.08
CA ALA A 81 -6.20 12.27 -12.31
C ALA A 81 -5.80 12.00 -13.77
N GLY A 82 -4.63 12.50 -14.16
CA GLY A 82 -4.10 12.40 -15.54
C GLY A 82 -5.02 13.12 -16.53
N ASP A 83 -5.19 12.55 -17.72
CA ASP A 83 -5.97 13.13 -18.83
C ASP A 83 -7.48 13.28 -18.55
N ARG A 84 -7.93 12.82 -17.38
CA ARG A 84 -9.31 12.93 -16.90
C ARG A 84 -9.49 14.03 -15.85
N LEU A 85 -8.42 14.74 -15.47
CA LEU A 85 -8.48 15.93 -14.64
C LEU A 85 -8.77 17.13 -15.55
N PHE A 86 -9.95 17.74 -15.42
CA PHE A 86 -10.43 18.79 -16.32
C PHE A 86 -10.31 20.21 -15.73
N ILE A 87 -9.57 20.35 -14.63
CA ILE A 87 -9.26 21.62 -13.97
C ILE A 87 -7.76 21.66 -13.73
N ASP A 88 -7.10 22.70 -14.25
CA ASP A 88 -5.67 22.89 -14.01
C ASP A 88 -5.44 23.61 -12.69
N GLU A 89 -6.15 24.71 -12.43
CA GLU A 89 -5.89 25.53 -11.25
C GLU A 89 -7.17 26.13 -10.66
N VAL A 90 -7.09 26.52 -9.39
CA VAL A 90 -8.08 27.33 -8.70
C VAL A 90 -7.48 28.71 -8.46
N THR A 91 -7.94 29.71 -9.20
CA THR A 91 -7.40 31.07 -9.17
C THR A 91 -8.07 31.96 -8.12
N ALA A 92 -9.21 31.53 -7.59
CA ALA A 92 -9.85 32.15 -6.44
C ALA A 92 -10.68 31.13 -5.67
N PHE A 93 -10.59 31.17 -4.34
CA PHE A 93 -11.42 30.40 -3.42
C PHE A 93 -11.73 31.28 -2.21
N ASP A 94 -13.02 31.54 -1.97
CA ASP A 94 -13.52 32.35 -0.86
C ASP A 94 -14.86 31.81 -0.37
N ILE A 95 -14.87 31.24 0.83
CA ILE A 95 -16.05 30.62 1.45
C ILE A 95 -17.17 31.61 1.80
N ALA A 96 -16.85 32.91 1.87
CA ALA A 96 -17.82 33.99 2.08
C ALA A 96 -17.92 34.91 0.84
N GLY A 97 -17.31 34.50 -0.27
CA GLY A 97 -17.21 35.27 -1.49
C GLY A 97 -18.43 35.16 -2.39
N GLY A 98 -18.30 35.77 -3.57
CA GLY A 98 -19.36 35.81 -4.58
C GLY A 98 -20.43 36.85 -4.29
N LEU A 99 -21.32 37.09 -5.26
CA LEU A 99 -22.36 38.11 -5.12
C LEU A 99 -23.36 37.78 -4.00
N TRP A 100 -23.49 36.49 -3.67
CA TRP A 100 -24.46 35.98 -2.70
C TRP A 100 -23.89 35.89 -1.28
N GLY A 101 -22.56 36.04 -1.12
CA GLY A 101 -21.90 35.93 0.18
C GLY A 101 -21.97 34.53 0.80
N ARG A 102 -22.19 33.50 -0.03
CA ARG A 102 -22.37 32.09 0.38
C ARG A 102 -21.19 31.19 -0.03
N GLY A 103 -20.24 31.74 -0.78
CA GLY A 103 -19.11 31.00 -1.32
C GLY A 103 -18.88 31.26 -2.80
N PHE A 104 -17.61 31.37 -3.18
CA PHE A 104 -17.16 31.54 -4.55
C PHE A 104 -15.87 30.77 -4.80
N MET A 105 -15.79 30.15 -5.97
CA MET A 105 -14.55 29.55 -6.46
C MET A 105 -14.43 29.78 -7.97
N ARG A 106 -13.21 30.03 -8.44
CA ARG A 106 -12.89 30.12 -9.86
C ARG A 106 -11.81 29.11 -10.21
N CYS A 107 -12.11 28.25 -11.17
CA CYS A 107 -11.21 27.26 -11.74
C CYS A 107 -10.82 27.67 -13.16
N GLU A 108 -9.59 27.42 -13.58
CA GLU A 108 -9.12 27.69 -14.95
C GLU A 108 -8.44 26.46 -15.55
N THR A 109 -8.46 26.37 -16.88
CA THR A 109 -7.89 25.27 -17.66
C THR A 109 -7.40 25.79 -19.00
N THR A 110 -6.19 25.39 -19.37
CA THR A 110 -5.64 25.63 -20.71
C THR A 110 -6.04 24.48 -21.62
N ILE A 111 -6.56 24.81 -22.80
CA ILE A 111 -6.97 23.81 -23.79
C ILE A 111 -5.87 23.67 -24.83
N GLU A 112 -5.25 22.49 -24.84
CA GLU A 112 -4.29 22.14 -25.89
C GLU A 112 -5.02 21.81 -27.20
N PRO A 113 -4.59 22.35 -28.36
CA PRO A 113 -5.25 22.12 -29.65
C PRO A 113 -5.37 20.65 -30.06
N ASP A 114 -4.51 19.79 -29.51
CA ASP A 114 -4.41 18.35 -29.74
C ASP A 114 -4.90 17.52 -28.54
N ALA A 115 -5.69 18.11 -27.62
CA ALA A 115 -6.27 17.37 -26.51
C ALA A 115 -7.04 16.13 -26.99
N TRP A 116 -6.78 14.98 -26.33
CA TRP A 116 -7.22 13.64 -26.74
C TRP A 116 -8.72 13.52 -27.04
N PHE A 117 -9.56 14.30 -26.37
CA PHE A 117 -11.01 14.23 -26.52
C PHE A 117 -11.52 14.84 -27.83
N PHE A 118 -10.72 15.66 -28.52
CA PHE A 118 -11.10 16.20 -29.84
C PHE A 118 -11.14 15.12 -30.92
N ASP A 119 -10.21 14.16 -30.87
CA ASP A 119 -10.13 13.05 -31.82
C ASP A 119 -11.28 12.04 -31.63
N GLY A 120 -11.73 11.88 -30.38
CA GLY A 120 -12.73 10.89 -30.01
C GLY A 120 -14.19 11.31 -30.18
N HIS A 121 -14.51 12.60 -30.22
CA HIS A 121 -15.90 13.08 -30.18
C HIS A 121 -16.58 13.12 -31.56
N PHE A 122 -16.14 14.01 -32.47
CA PHE A 122 -16.66 14.10 -33.84
C PHE A 122 -15.54 14.23 -34.87
N LYS A 123 -15.44 13.23 -35.75
CA LYS A 123 -14.37 13.07 -36.76
C LYS A 123 -14.05 14.31 -37.62
N ASN A 124 -15.04 15.15 -37.94
CA ASN A 124 -14.87 16.32 -38.82
C ASN A 124 -15.34 17.62 -38.16
N ASP A 125 -15.58 17.59 -36.85
CA ASP A 125 -16.12 18.70 -36.07
C ASP A 125 -15.55 18.66 -34.65
N PRO A 126 -14.21 18.79 -34.52
CA PRO A 126 -13.52 18.57 -33.26
C PRO A 126 -14.01 19.57 -32.21
N CYS A 127 -14.70 19.06 -31.20
CA CYS A 127 -15.16 19.85 -30.06
C CYS A 127 -15.18 18.97 -28.80
N MET A 128 -15.00 19.58 -27.63
CA MET A 128 -15.08 18.89 -26.36
C MET A 128 -16.51 18.37 -26.13
N PRO A 129 -16.69 17.11 -25.70
CA PRO A 129 -17.97 16.61 -25.29
C PRO A 129 -18.58 17.43 -24.16
N GLY A 130 -19.85 17.82 -24.30
CA GLY A 130 -20.54 18.61 -23.27
C GLY A 130 -20.62 17.91 -21.90
N ASN A 131 -20.58 16.58 -21.87
CA ASN A 131 -20.49 15.82 -20.61
C ASN A 131 -19.14 16.00 -19.90
N PHE A 132 -18.04 16.29 -20.60
CA PHE A 132 -16.76 16.60 -19.94
C PHE A 132 -16.76 18.02 -19.36
N MET A 133 -17.48 18.96 -19.98
CA MET A 133 -17.70 20.28 -19.38
C MET A 133 -18.46 20.16 -18.04
N VAL A 134 -19.47 19.29 -17.99
CA VAL A 134 -20.20 18.98 -16.75
C VAL A 134 -19.32 18.22 -15.76
N GLU A 135 -18.49 17.30 -16.22
CA GLU A 135 -17.54 16.58 -15.35
C GLU A 135 -16.56 17.55 -14.68
N ALA A 136 -16.04 18.55 -15.40
CA ALA A 136 -15.23 19.61 -14.81
C ALA A 136 -16.00 20.37 -13.71
N CYS A 137 -17.29 20.63 -13.90
CA CYS A 137 -18.12 21.23 -12.85
C CYS A 137 -18.24 20.31 -11.61
N ILE A 138 -18.40 18.99 -11.80
CA ILE A 138 -18.45 18.01 -10.71
C ILE A 138 -17.11 17.94 -9.97
N GLN A 139 -15.99 17.97 -10.69
CA GLN A 139 -14.64 18.03 -10.09
C GLN A 139 -14.46 19.31 -9.28
N ALA A 140 -14.90 20.47 -9.78
CA ALA A 140 -14.85 21.73 -9.05
C ALA A 140 -15.66 21.67 -7.75
N LEU A 141 -16.88 21.14 -7.79
CA LEU A 141 -17.72 21.01 -6.59
C LEU A 141 -17.15 20.01 -5.57
N SER A 142 -16.55 18.92 -6.06
CA SER A 142 -15.84 17.93 -5.24
C SER A 142 -14.59 18.53 -4.58
N PHE A 143 -13.85 19.34 -5.32
CA PHE A 143 -12.74 20.13 -4.80
C PHE A 143 -13.23 21.11 -3.73
N TYR A 144 -14.32 21.84 -3.98
CA TYR A 144 -14.89 22.79 -3.04
C TYR A 144 -15.28 22.12 -1.71
N LEU A 145 -16.00 20.99 -1.74
CA LEU A 145 -16.31 20.21 -0.54
C LEU A 145 -15.06 19.75 0.22
N THR A 146 -14.03 19.36 -0.53
CA THR A 146 -12.74 18.98 0.07
C THR A 146 -12.07 20.18 0.72
N ALA A 147 -12.05 21.34 0.07
CA ALA A 147 -11.47 22.59 0.59
C ALA A 147 -12.18 23.13 1.83
N LEU A 148 -13.43 22.73 2.05
CA LEU A 148 -14.16 22.96 3.31
C LEU A 148 -13.80 21.96 4.42
N GLY A 149 -12.91 21.00 4.17
CA GLY A 149 -12.48 19.97 5.12
C GLY A 149 -13.40 18.77 5.21
N HIS A 150 -14.47 18.68 4.39
CA HIS A 150 -15.46 17.62 4.54
C HIS A 150 -14.92 16.24 4.17
N THR A 151 -13.73 16.06 3.59
CA THR A 151 -13.18 14.70 3.36
C THR A 151 -12.32 14.19 4.52
N THR A 152 -11.85 15.06 5.42
CA THR A 152 -10.78 14.73 6.38
C THR A 152 -11.09 13.53 7.28
N GLN A 153 -12.35 13.38 7.71
CA GLN A 153 -12.83 12.29 8.58
C GLN A 153 -13.65 11.22 7.82
N ARG A 154 -13.51 11.14 6.50
CA ARG A 154 -14.33 10.27 5.62
C ARG A 154 -13.46 9.32 4.79
N ASP A 155 -12.65 8.53 5.49
CA ASP A 155 -11.89 7.43 4.89
C ASP A 155 -12.83 6.41 4.23
N GLY A 156 -12.53 6.07 2.97
CA GLY A 156 -13.32 5.17 2.14
C GLY A 156 -14.58 5.78 1.56
N TRP A 157 -14.71 7.10 1.49
CA TRP A 157 -15.83 7.78 0.85
C TRP A 157 -15.51 8.16 -0.60
N ARG A 158 -16.52 8.55 -1.37
CA ARG A 158 -16.39 9.02 -2.75
C ARG A 158 -17.39 10.13 -3.04
N PHE A 159 -17.06 10.95 -4.02
CA PHE A 159 -17.99 11.92 -4.58
C PHE A 159 -18.99 11.24 -5.51
N GLN A 160 -20.19 11.80 -5.58
CA GLN A 160 -21.15 11.52 -6.64
C GLN A 160 -21.99 12.76 -6.93
N PRO A 161 -22.58 12.87 -8.13
CA PRO A 161 -23.65 13.83 -8.38
C PRO A 161 -24.80 13.61 -7.38
N LEU A 162 -25.39 14.70 -6.88
CA LEU A 162 -26.47 14.65 -5.90
C LEU A 162 -27.67 13.89 -6.47
N ALA A 163 -28.02 12.78 -5.81
CA ALA A 163 -29.08 11.90 -6.30
C ALA A 163 -30.45 12.61 -6.33
N ASN A 164 -31.22 12.39 -7.40
CA ASN A 164 -32.56 12.96 -7.61
C ASN A 164 -32.64 14.49 -7.65
N GLN A 165 -31.51 15.21 -7.76
CA GLN A 165 -31.50 16.66 -7.97
C GLN A 165 -31.58 16.99 -9.47
N PRO A 166 -32.71 17.55 -9.96
CA PRO A 166 -32.71 18.13 -11.30
C PRO A 166 -31.83 19.38 -11.34
N PHE A 167 -31.06 19.54 -12.40
CA PHE A 167 -30.26 20.73 -12.67
C PHE A 167 -30.47 21.15 -14.13
N ASP A 168 -30.46 22.45 -14.39
CA ASP A 168 -30.65 22.99 -15.75
C ASP A 168 -29.29 23.28 -16.39
N LEU A 169 -28.96 22.54 -17.45
CA LEU A 169 -27.76 22.79 -18.24
C LEU A 169 -28.08 23.55 -19.52
N LYS A 170 -27.47 24.72 -19.70
CA LYS A 170 -27.56 25.54 -20.93
C LYS A 170 -26.17 25.68 -21.55
N CYS A 171 -25.94 25.04 -22.70
CA CYS A 171 -24.72 25.18 -23.49
C CYS A 171 -24.98 26.09 -24.70
N ARG A 172 -24.21 27.17 -24.83
CA ARG A 172 -24.33 28.21 -25.87
C ARG A 172 -22.98 28.60 -26.50
N GLY A 173 -21.90 27.94 -26.10
CA GLY A 173 -20.58 28.02 -26.71
C GLY A 173 -19.96 26.64 -26.82
N GLU A 174 -18.94 26.53 -27.64
CA GLU A 174 -18.18 25.31 -27.89
C GLU A 174 -16.74 25.47 -27.42
N ILE A 175 -16.11 24.37 -27.03
CA ILE A 175 -14.66 24.27 -26.82
C ILE A 175 -14.14 23.47 -28.00
N ASN A 176 -13.23 24.04 -28.78
CA ASN A 176 -12.66 23.45 -30.00
C ASN A 176 -11.13 23.62 -30.01
N PRO A 177 -10.40 23.08 -31.00
CA PRO A 177 -8.94 23.20 -31.06
C PRO A 177 -8.38 24.63 -31.14
N GLN A 178 -9.22 25.65 -31.36
CA GLN A 178 -8.82 27.05 -31.34
C GLN A 178 -9.07 27.73 -29.99
N THR A 179 -9.83 27.09 -29.09
CA THR A 179 -10.00 27.54 -27.71
C THR A 179 -8.66 27.49 -26.99
N GLN A 180 -8.33 28.55 -26.26
CA GLN A 180 -7.10 28.60 -25.47
C GLN A 180 -7.38 28.44 -23.98
N HIS A 181 -8.44 29.07 -23.50
CA HIS A 181 -8.72 29.18 -22.08
C HIS A 181 -10.17 28.87 -21.75
N VAL A 182 -10.36 28.02 -20.75
CA VAL A 182 -11.66 27.72 -20.15
C VAL A 182 -11.61 28.08 -18.69
N ALA A 183 -12.69 28.67 -18.18
CA ALA A 183 -12.83 28.95 -16.76
C ALA A 183 -14.21 28.55 -16.26
N TYR A 184 -14.28 28.12 -15.00
CA TYR A 184 -15.51 27.79 -14.31
C TYR A 184 -15.63 28.68 -13.08
N GLU A 185 -16.71 29.46 -12.99
CA GLU A 185 -17.05 30.21 -11.79
C GLU A 185 -18.19 29.50 -11.06
N ILE A 186 -17.94 29.17 -9.80
CA ILE A 186 -18.84 28.45 -8.92
C ILE A 186 -19.41 29.47 -7.93
N TYR A 187 -20.73 29.61 -7.93
CA TYR A 187 -21.48 30.43 -6.98
C TYR A 187 -22.30 29.52 -6.09
N VAL A 188 -21.92 29.46 -4.82
CA VAL A 188 -22.52 28.50 -3.88
C VAL A 188 -23.91 28.94 -3.47
N GLU A 189 -24.88 28.03 -3.60
CA GLU A 189 -26.23 28.23 -3.07
C GLU A 189 -26.37 27.63 -1.68
N GLU A 190 -25.87 26.39 -1.53
CA GLU A 190 -26.05 25.58 -0.33
C GLU A 190 -24.81 24.73 -0.03
N VAL A 191 -24.49 24.59 1.26
CA VAL A 191 -23.47 23.67 1.81
C VAL A 191 -24.05 23.01 3.04
N TRP A 192 -24.12 21.67 3.02
CA TRP A 192 -24.68 20.87 4.11
C TRP A 192 -23.58 19.94 4.64
N ASP A 193 -23.14 20.07 5.90
CA ASP A 193 -22.24 19.12 6.58
C ASP A 193 -22.98 17.90 7.16
N GLY A 194 -24.16 17.59 6.60
CA GLY A 194 -24.99 16.47 7.06
C GLY A 194 -24.31 15.10 6.91
N PRO A 195 -25.05 14.01 7.18
CA PRO A 195 -24.52 12.65 7.03
C PRO A 195 -23.90 12.39 5.65
N HIS A 196 -24.45 13.02 4.61
CA HIS A 196 -23.87 13.11 3.28
C HIS A 196 -23.51 14.57 2.99
N PRO A 197 -22.23 14.98 3.19
CA PRO A 197 -21.84 16.35 2.91
C PRO A 197 -22.14 16.73 1.47
N THR A 198 -22.82 17.84 1.27
CA THR A 198 -23.40 18.21 -0.02
C THR A 198 -23.10 19.67 -0.33
N VAL A 199 -22.78 19.96 -1.59
CA VAL A 199 -22.72 21.32 -2.14
C VAL A 199 -23.68 21.42 -3.32
N ILE A 200 -24.42 22.53 -3.39
CA ILE A 200 -25.26 22.88 -4.54
C ILE A 200 -24.87 24.29 -4.98
N ALA A 201 -24.65 24.47 -6.28
CA ALA A 201 -24.16 25.73 -6.82
C ALA A 201 -24.64 25.98 -8.25
N ASP A 202 -24.63 27.25 -8.63
CA ASP A 202 -24.62 27.66 -10.03
C ASP A 202 -23.18 27.70 -10.54
N VAL A 203 -22.96 27.07 -11.70
CA VAL A 203 -21.65 27.05 -12.36
C VAL A 203 -21.73 27.71 -13.72
N VAL A 204 -20.97 28.79 -13.91
CA VAL A 204 -20.83 29.48 -15.19
C VAL A 204 -19.49 29.13 -15.82
N GLY A 205 -19.55 28.52 -17.00
CA GLY A 205 -18.39 28.22 -17.81
C GLY A 205 -18.09 29.34 -18.80
N PHE A 206 -16.83 29.72 -18.91
CA PHE A 206 -16.33 30.71 -19.87
C PHE A 206 -15.39 30.03 -20.85
N VAL A 207 -15.51 30.37 -22.13
CA VAL A 207 -14.60 29.98 -23.20
C VAL A 207 -13.98 31.24 -23.78
N ASP A 208 -12.66 31.37 -23.67
CA ASP A 208 -11.88 32.56 -24.04
C ASP A 208 -12.51 33.86 -23.49
N GLY A 209 -12.96 33.81 -22.24
CA GLY A 209 -13.57 34.92 -21.51
C GLY A 209 -15.05 35.20 -21.82
N LYS A 210 -15.68 34.45 -22.73
CA LYS A 210 -17.12 34.57 -23.03
C LYS A 210 -17.94 33.53 -22.26
N PRO A 211 -19.07 33.90 -21.60
CA PRO A 211 -19.92 32.93 -20.91
C PRO A 211 -20.52 31.94 -21.91
N ALA A 212 -20.09 30.69 -21.86
CA ALA A 212 -20.40 29.65 -22.84
C ALA A 212 -21.46 28.66 -22.35
N PHE A 213 -21.50 28.36 -21.05
CA PHE A 213 -22.55 27.52 -20.48
C PHE A 213 -22.87 27.88 -19.03
N HIS A 214 -24.05 27.48 -18.59
CA HIS A 214 -24.51 27.64 -17.22
C HIS A 214 -25.19 26.34 -16.78
N ALA A 215 -24.71 25.77 -15.67
CA ALA A 215 -25.36 24.69 -14.95
C ALA A 215 -26.01 25.27 -13.70
N HIS A 216 -27.34 25.36 -13.71
CA HIS A 216 -28.10 25.89 -12.59
C HIS A 216 -28.42 24.79 -11.58
N ARG A 217 -28.14 25.01 -10.29
CA ARG A 217 -28.33 24.07 -9.18
C ARG A 217 -27.67 22.70 -9.38
N LEU A 218 -26.43 22.68 -9.86
CA LEU A 218 -25.64 21.45 -9.92
C LEU A 218 -25.22 21.05 -8.49
N GLY A 219 -25.46 19.78 -8.13
CA GLY A 219 -25.17 19.27 -6.81
C GLY A 219 -24.15 18.12 -6.82
N VAL A 220 -23.27 18.10 -5.81
CA VAL A 220 -22.36 16.99 -5.52
C VAL A 220 -22.47 16.64 -4.04
N GLU A 221 -22.45 15.34 -3.74
CA GLU A 221 -22.45 14.82 -2.38
C GLU A 221 -21.32 13.81 -2.13
N LEU A 222 -20.92 13.70 -0.87
CA LEU A 222 -20.02 12.67 -0.36
C LEU A 222 -20.81 11.48 0.18
N VAL A 223 -20.48 10.27 -0.29
CA VAL A 223 -21.11 9.01 0.14
C VAL A 223 -20.07 7.93 0.45
N PRO A 224 -20.41 6.92 1.27
CA PRO A 224 -19.56 5.75 1.47
C PRO A 224 -19.19 5.05 0.14
N GLY A 225 -17.94 4.58 0.04
CA GLY A 225 -17.36 3.96 -1.17
C GLY A 225 -16.58 2.66 -0.95
N TRP A 226 -16.05 2.39 0.25
CA TRP A 226 -15.30 1.18 0.64
C TRP A 226 -13.98 0.93 -0.12
N PRO A 227 -12.85 0.68 0.58
CA PRO A 227 -11.57 0.36 -0.06
C PRO A 227 -11.62 -0.75 -1.13
N LEU A 228 -12.33 -1.87 -0.86
CA LEU A 228 -12.37 -3.02 -1.76
C LEU A 228 -13.03 -2.75 -3.12
N THR A 229 -13.86 -1.70 -3.27
CA THR A 229 -14.46 -1.35 -4.57
C THR A 229 -13.42 -0.89 -5.59
N SER A 230 -12.28 -0.37 -5.12
CA SER A 230 -11.16 0.07 -5.94
C SER A 230 -9.97 -0.89 -5.95
N MET A 231 -10.04 -2.00 -5.21
CA MET A 231 -8.98 -3.00 -5.07
C MET A 231 -9.52 -4.44 -5.27
N PRO A 232 -10.23 -4.73 -6.39
CA PRO A 232 -10.88 -6.02 -6.60
C PRO A 232 -9.90 -7.21 -6.67
N GLU A 233 -8.64 -6.94 -7.02
CA GLU A 233 -7.57 -7.94 -7.09
C GLU A 233 -7.27 -8.59 -5.73
N LEU A 234 -7.46 -7.88 -4.62
CA LEU A 234 -7.25 -8.42 -3.27
C LEU A 234 -8.27 -9.51 -2.90
N VAL A 235 -9.43 -9.50 -3.55
CA VAL A 235 -10.48 -10.51 -3.36
C VAL A 235 -10.33 -11.65 -4.38
N ALA A 236 -9.80 -11.35 -5.58
CA ALA A 236 -9.64 -12.31 -6.67
C ALA A 236 -8.53 -13.36 -6.45
N THR A 237 -7.68 -13.18 -5.43
CA THR A 237 -6.52 -14.05 -5.13
C THR A 237 -6.85 -15.42 -4.53
N SER A 238 -8.12 -15.73 -4.27
CA SER A 238 -8.55 -17.03 -3.74
C SER A 238 -8.82 -18.04 -4.88
N THR A 239 -7.76 -18.57 -5.51
CA THR A 239 -7.87 -19.68 -6.50
C THR A 239 -7.39 -21.03 -5.98
N VAL A 240 -7.18 -21.16 -4.67
CA VAL A 240 -6.85 -22.46 -4.05
C VAL A 240 -8.11 -23.33 -3.96
N ASP A 241 -7.94 -24.63 -4.19
CA ASP A 241 -8.95 -25.72 -4.09
C ASP A 241 -10.04 -25.49 -3.03
N SER A 242 -11.22 -26.08 -3.22
CA SER A 242 -12.37 -25.97 -2.31
C SER A 242 -11.98 -26.13 -0.83
N VAL A 243 -11.79 -24.99 -0.14
CA VAL A 243 -11.47 -24.95 1.29
C VAL A 243 -12.79 -25.03 2.06
N VAL A 244 -12.81 -25.79 3.16
CA VAL A 244 -13.99 -25.84 4.04
C VAL A 244 -14.12 -24.50 4.74
N VAL A 245 -15.29 -23.88 4.60
CA VAL A 245 -15.66 -22.63 5.27
C VAL A 245 -16.98 -22.82 5.99
N ALA A 246 -17.13 -22.15 7.14
CA ALA A 246 -18.39 -22.08 7.85
C ALA A 246 -19.41 -21.29 7.04
N VAL A 247 -20.67 -21.67 7.19
CA VAL A 247 -21.81 -21.04 6.52
C VAL A 247 -22.87 -20.73 7.55
N ASP A 248 -23.49 -19.55 7.48
CA ASP A 248 -24.62 -19.22 8.35
C ASP A 248 -25.93 -19.94 7.94
N GLY A 249 -27.03 -19.64 8.64
CA GLY A 249 -28.35 -20.22 8.36
C GLY A 249 -28.93 -19.88 6.98
N ASP A 250 -28.45 -18.82 6.34
CA ASP A 250 -28.92 -18.31 5.04
C ASP A 250 -28.02 -18.71 3.87
N GLY A 251 -26.92 -19.41 4.13
CA GLY A 251 -25.99 -19.86 3.09
C GLY A 251 -24.80 -18.92 2.86
N PHE A 252 -24.55 -17.94 3.72
CA PHE A 252 -23.43 -17.01 3.60
C PHE A 252 -22.11 -17.65 4.05
N GLU A 253 -21.11 -17.68 3.17
CA GLU A 253 -19.80 -18.30 3.41
C GLU A 253 -18.79 -17.35 4.08
N PHE A 254 -18.16 -17.79 5.17
CA PHE A 254 -17.15 -17.03 5.91
C PHE A 254 -15.71 -17.33 5.45
N GLY A 255 -15.46 -17.19 4.15
CA GLY A 255 -14.14 -17.33 3.52
C GLY A 255 -13.34 -16.02 3.42
N TRP A 256 -12.27 -16.04 2.60
CA TRP A 256 -11.35 -14.89 2.42
C TRP A 256 -12.05 -13.57 2.09
N LYS A 257 -13.02 -13.60 1.16
CA LYS A 257 -13.79 -12.41 0.79
C LYS A 257 -14.52 -11.80 2.00
N ALA A 258 -15.15 -12.63 2.83
CA ALA A 258 -15.88 -12.16 4.00
C ALA A 258 -14.92 -11.59 5.06
N MET A 259 -13.80 -12.26 5.32
CA MET A 259 -12.79 -11.79 6.27
C MET A 259 -12.20 -10.43 5.84
N LEU A 260 -11.83 -10.31 4.58
CA LEU A 260 -11.29 -9.06 4.05
C LEU A 260 -12.36 -7.96 3.99
N SER A 261 -13.62 -8.32 3.72
CA SER A 261 -14.74 -7.37 3.76
C SER A 261 -15.03 -6.86 5.18
N CYS A 262 -14.79 -7.70 6.19
CA CYS A 262 -14.87 -7.31 7.59
C CYS A 262 -13.84 -6.23 7.97
N ALA A 263 -12.72 -6.15 7.23
CA ALA A 263 -11.73 -5.09 7.38
C ALA A 263 -12.05 -3.87 6.50
N TRP A 264 -12.23 -4.07 5.19
CA TRP A 264 -12.17 -3.02 4.16
C TRP A 264 -13.35 -3.00 3.19
N GLY A 265 -14.32 -3.89 3.36
CA GLY A 265 -15.48 -4.01 2.47
C GLY A 265 -16.73 -3.35 3.02
N LYS A 266 -17.81 -3.51 2.27
CA LYS A 266 -19.15 -3.17 2.72
C LYS A 266 -19.53 -4.13 3.87
N PRO A 267 -20.01 -3.65 5.03
CA PRO A 267 -20.33 -4.49 6.19
C PRO A 267 -21.20 -5.72 5.89
N SER A 268 -22.22 -5.57 5.05
CA SER A 268 -23.06 -6.71 4.62
C SER A 268 -22.33 -7.76 3.78
N GLU A 269 -21.18 -7.43 3.19
CA GLU A 269 -20.31 -8.41 2.51
C GLU A 269 -19.43 -9.22 3.47
N ALA A 270 -19.49 -8.93 4.77
CA ALA A 270 -18.80 -9.67 5.82
C ALA A 270 -19.74 -10.55 6.66
N PHE A 271 -20.97 -10.09 6.91
CA PHE A 271 -21.94 -10.74 7.81
C PHE A 271 -23.37 -10.83 7.25
N GLY A 272 -23.57 -10.64 5.94
CA GLY A 272 -24.88 -10.70 5.31
C GLY A 272 -25.84 -9.59 5.76
N SER A 273 -27.15 -9.87 5.73
CA SER A 273 -28.20 -8.87 5.97
C SER A 273 -28.18 -8.26 7.37
N MET A 274 -27.62 -8.95 8.36
CA MET A 274 -27.48 -8.44 9.74
C MET A 274 -26.74 -7.09 9.78
N TYR A 275 -25.78 -6.87 8.87
CA TYR A 275 -24.91 -5.70 8.87
C TYR A 275 -25.33 -4.62 7.85
N GLU A 276 -26.48 -4.75 7.18
CA GLU A 276 -26.98 -3.74 6.22
C GLU A 276 -27.15 -2.35 6.85
N VAL A 277 -27.42 -2.27 8.16
CA VAL A 277 -27.53 -1.01 8.91
C VAL A 277 -26.23 -0.17 8.88
N PHE A 278 -25.08 -0.82 8.67
CA PHE A 278 -23.76 -0.18 8.59
C PHE A 278 -23.31 0.11 7.15
N ASP A 279 -24.13 -0.21 6.13
CA ASP A 279 -23.78 0.03 4.73
C ASP A 279 -23.89 1.50 4.31
N GLY A 280 -24.48 2.33 5.17
CA GLY A 280 -24.62 3.77 5.00
C GLY A 280 -23.54 4.56 5.76
N THR A 281 -23.97 5.61 6.46
CA THR A 281 -23.06 6.53 7.16
C THR A 281 -22.64 6.07 8.55
N ARG A 282 -23.30 5.03 9.09
CA ARG A 282 -22.96 4.42 10.38
C ARG A 282 -21.69 3.59 10.25
N ARG A 283 -20.90 3.54 11.31
CA ARG A 283 -19.66 2.75 11.36
C ARG A 283 -19.88 1.51 12.21
N SER A 284 -19.26 0.42 11.78
CA SER A 284 -19.07 -0.77 12.62
C SER A 284 -17.60 -0.88 12.97
N PRO A 285 -17.26 -1.46 14.15
CA PRO A 285 -15.93 -1.99 14.37
C PRO A 285 -15.51 -2.93 13.23
N ARG A 286 -14.21 -2.92 12.93
CA ARG A 286 -13.62 -3.63 11.80
C ARG A 286 -12.53 -4.57 12.29
N LEU A 287 -12.20 -5.55 11.47
CA LEU A 287 -10.92 -6.24 11.62
C LEU A 287 -9.79 -5.37 11.04
N PRO A 288 -8.54 -5.63 11.44
CA PRO A 288 -7.38 -5.11 10.74
C PRO A 288 -7.33 -5.57 9.29
N GLY A 289 -6.90 -4.66 8.41
CA GLY A 289 -6.68 -4.90 7.00
C GLY A 289 -5.20 -5.14 6.67
N PRO A 290 -4.89 -5.58 5.43
CA PRO A 290 -3.52 -5.75 4.96
C PRO A 290 -2.63 -4.51 5.20
N PRO A 291 -1.36 -4.68 5.58
CA PRO A 291 -0.64 -5.94 5.75
C PRO A 291 -0.77 -6.58 7.16
N TYR A 292 -1.72 -6.11 7.99
CA TYR A 292 -1.96 -6.60 9.36
C TYR A 292 -3.17 -7.52 9.50
N HIS A 293 -3.72 -8.01 8.39
CA HIS A 293 -4.86 -8.92 8.38
C HIS A 293 -4.39 -10.37 8.57
N PHE A 294 -4.77 -11.01 9.68
CA PHE A 294 -4.25 -12.31 10.09
C PHE A 294 -5.35 -13.34 10.35
N ILE A 295 -6.41 -13.30 9.53
CA ILE A 295 -7.48 -14.30 9.50
C ILE A 295 -7.84 -14.58 8.05
N SER A 296 -7.74 -15.85 7.63
CA SER A 296 -8.01 -16.25 6.25
C SER A 296 -9.46 -16.69 6.07
N ARG A 297 -10.05 -17.34 7.08
CA ARG A 297 -11.39 -17.94 7.05
C ARG A 297 -11.88 -18.39 8.41
N VAL A 298 -13.19 -18.56 8.55
CA VAL A 298 -13.83 -19.29 9.64
C VAL A 298 -14.20 -20.69 9.15
N VAL A 299 -13.80 -21.72 9.89
CA VAL A 299 -13.97 -23.14 9.51
C VAL A 299 -15.17 -23.76 10.21
N SER A 300 -15.46 -23.33 11.44
CA SER A 300 -16.63 -23.81 12.19
C SER A 300 -17.15 -22.75 13.15
N ILE A 301 -18.47 -22.77 13.37
CA ILE A 301 -19.19 -21.93 14.32
C ILE A 301 -20.09 -22.86 15.14
N ASP A 302 -19.93 -22.84 16.47
CA ASP A 302 -20.84 -23.47 17.42
C ASP A 302 -21.50 -22.36 18.25
N GLY A 303 -22.76 -22.06 17.91
CA GLY A 303 -23.50 -20.90 18.42
C GLY A 303 -24.40 -20.30 17.34
N GLU A 304 -25.21 -19.31 17.72
CA GLU A 304 -26.12 -18.62 16.80
C GLU A 304 -25.58 -17.21 16.47
N VAL A 305 -25.43 -16.92 15.18
CA VAL A 305 -25.03 -15.58 14.69
C VAL A 305 -26.16 -14.59 14.98
N GLY A 306 -25.79 -13.42 15.49
CA GLY A 306 -26.73 -12.36 15.89
C GLY A 306 -27.36 -12.56 17.28
N ASP A 307 -27.02 -13.61 18.02
CA ASP A 307 -27.42 -13.76 19.43
C ASP A 307 -26.30 -13.26 20.36
N CYS A 308 -26.49 -12.06 20.92
CA CYS A 308 -25.50 -11.40 21.77
C CYS A 308 -25.46 -12.02 23.18
N GLN A 309 -24.98 -13.27 23.27
CA GLN A 309 -24.84 -14.04 24.51
C GLN A 309 -23.50 -14.77 24.55
N ALA A 310 -23.03 -15.04 25.77
CA ALA A 310 -21.87 -15.89 25.97
C ALA A 310 -22.16 -17.34 25.55
N GLY A 311 -21.13 -18.02 25.06
CA GLY A 311 -21.22 -19.43 24.66
C GLY A 311 -20.79 -19.70 23.22
N MET A 312 -20.81 -18.69 22.35
CA MET A 312 -20.33 -18.87 20.97
C MET A 312 -18.86 -19.31 20.96
N GLU A 313 -18.60 -20.35 20.19
CA GLU A 313 -17.27 -20.89 19.95
C GLU A 313 -17.03 -20.94 18.43
N ILE A 314 -15.84 -20.53 18.00
CA ILE A 314 -15.44 -20.61 16.61
C ILE A 314 -14.08 -21.27 16.46
N ILE A 315 -13.85 -21.80 15.26
CA ILE A 315 -12.51 -22.16 14.78
C ILE A 315 -12.26 -21.37 13.51
N CYS A 316 -11.16 -20.63 13.50
CA CYS A 316 -10.69 -19.88 12.35
C CYS A 316 -9.27 -20.28 12.00
N GLU A 317 -8.87 -19.97 10.77
CA GLU A 317 -7.55 -20.30 10.25
C GLU A 317 -6.88 -19.06 9.67
N TYR A 318 -5.57 -18.98 9.87
CA TYR A 318 -4.67 -18.05 9.19
C TYR A 318 -3.62 -18.83 8.43
N ASP A 319 -3.64 -18.72 7.10
CA ASP A 319 -2.57 -19.23 6.24
C ASP A 319 -1.35 -18.32 6.39
N ILE A 320 -0.32 -18.77 7.12
CA ILE A 320 0.91 -17.99 7.30
C ILE A 320 1.61 -17.91 5.94
N PRO A 321 1.70 -16.71 5.33
CA PRO A 321 2.39 -16.58 4.06
C PRO A 321 3.88 -16.80 4.28
N THR A 322 4.47 -17.63 3.43
CA THR A 322 5.88 -17.96 3.50
C THR A 322 6.81 -16.78 3.19
N ASP A 323 6.26 -15.76 2.53
CA ASP A 323 6.88 -14.49 2.16
C ASP A 323 6.33 -13.33 3.01
N ALA A 324 5.74 -13.62 4.18
CA ALA A 324 5.19 -12.58 5.02
C ALA A 324 6.27 -11.62 5.53
N TRP A 325 6.02 -10.33 5.32
CA TRP A 325 6.92 -9.22 5.60
C TRP A 325 7.49 -9.23 7.03
N TYR A 326 6.71 -9.68 8.01
CA TYR A 326 7.09 -9.62 9.42
C TYR A 326 8.22 -10.59 9.77
N PHE A 327 8.44 -11.68 9.03
CA PHE A 327 9.61 -12.53 9.23
C PHE A 327 10.91 -11.86 8.76
N ASP A 328 10.84 -11.04 7.72
CA ASP A 328 12.00 -10.32 7.19
C ASP A 328 12.34 -9.08 8.02
N GLN A 329 11.33 -8.49 8.67
CA GLN A 329 11.49 -7.38 9.60
C GLN A 329 11.90 -7.84 11.00
N ASN A 330 11.65 -9.09 11.38
CA ASN A 330 12.06 -9.56 12.70
C ASN A 330 13.58 -9.76 12.81
N GLY A 331 14.08 -9.74 14.05
CA GLY A 331 15.48 -10.05 14.34
C GLY A 331 15.84 -11.52 14.08
N ALA A 332 14.85 -12.41 14.07
CA ALA A 332 15.00 -13.85 13.88
C ALA A 332 13.87 -14.44 13.01
N GLU A 333 14.07 -15.65 12.46
CA GLU A 333 13.09 -16.36 11.62
C GLU A 333 11.95 -16.99 12.44
N VAL A 334 11.33 -16.18 13.30
CA VAL A 334 10.16 -16.52 14.11
C VAL A 334 9.12 -15.42 13.95
N MET A 335 7.84 -15.76 14.08
CA MET A 335 6.75 -14.80 14.07
C MET A 335 6.91 -13.85 15.27
N PRO A 336 7.01 -12.53 15.07
CA PRO A 336 7.08 -11.57 16.17
C PRO A 336 5.89 -11.72 17.10
N PHE A 337 6.08 -11.48 18.40
CA PHE A 337 5.01 -11.65 19.37
C PHE A 337 3.81 -10.73 19.08
N ALA A 338 4.03 -9.50 18.63
CA ALA A 338 2.93 -8.63 18.20
C ALA A 338 2.05 -9.28 17.11
N VAL A 339 2.65 -9.97 16.14
CA VAL A 339 1.90 -10.62 15.05
C VAL A 339 1.14 -11.83 15.56
N LEU A 340 1.76 -12.67 16.39
CA LEU A 340 1.09 -13.82 16.99
C LEU A 340 -0.08 -13.39 17.88
N LEU A 341 0.14 -12.38 18.72
CA LEU A 341 -0.88 -11.81 19.58
C LEU A 341 -2.04 -11.27 18.74
N GLU A 342 -1.75 -10.52 17.68
CA GLU A 342 -2.77 -9.99 16.79
C GLU A 342 -3.56 -11.10 16.06
N ALA A 343 -2.86 -12.11 15.51
CA ALA A 343 -3.49 -13.26 14.86
C ALA A 343 -4.41 -14.05 15.79
N ALA A 344 -4.13 -14.04 17.09
CA ALA A 344 -4.98 -14.64 18.11
C ALA A 344 -6.13 -13.73 18.59
N LEU A 345 -5.98 -12.40 18.49
CA LEU A 345 -6.97 -11.41 18.95
C LEU A 345 -8.01 -11.04 17.88
N GLN A 346 -7.66 -11.02 16.59
CA GLN A 346 -8.61 -10.72 15.51
C GLN A 346 -9.84 -11.64 15.50
N PRO A 347 -9.71 -12.95 15.74
CA PRO A 347 -10.85 -13.85 15.87
C PRO A 347 -11.82 -13.45 17.00
N CYS A 348 -11.34 -12.86 18.10
CA CYS A 348 -12.21 -12.31 19.16
C CYS A 348 -13.06 -11.15 18.63
N GLY A 349 -12.47 -10.23 17.87
CA GLY A 349 -13.21 -9.14 17.23
C GLY A 349 -14.22 -9.62 16.19
N TRP A 350 -13.89 -10.71 15.48
CA TRP A 350 -14.85 -11.37 14.59
C TRP A 350 -16.02 -11.96 15.36
N VAL A 351 -15.78 -12.71 16.44
CA VAL A 351 -16.85 -13.28 17.29
C VAL A 351 -17.74 -12.18 17.87
N ALA A 352 -17.15 -11.12 18.41
CA ALA A 352 -17.85 -9.95 18.94
C ALA A 352 -18.80 -9.31 17.90
N SER A 353 -18.39 -9.32 16.64
CA SER A 353 -19.23 -8.86 15.52
C SER A 353 -20.29 -9.88 15.12
N ALA A 354 -19.93 -11.16 15.06
CA ALA A 354 -20.82 -12.26 14.67
C ALA A 354 -22.00 -12.42 15.66
N VAL A 355 -21.81 -12.17 16.95
CA VAL A 355 -22.91 -12.18 17.94
C VAL A 355 -23.77 -10.91 17.90
N GLY A 356 -23.45 -9.95 17.03
CA GLY A 356 -24.26 -8.76 16.81
C GLY A 356 -24.16 -7.69 17.91
N SER A 357 -23.08 -7.67 18.69
CA SER A 357 -22.98 -6.82 19.90
C SER A 357 -23.27 -5.34 19.66
N ALA A 358 -22.81 -4.79 18.54
CA ALA A 358 -23.02 -3.40 18.15
C ALA A 358 -24.30 -3.15 17.30
N VAL A 359 -24.94 -4.20 16.77
CA VAL A 359 -26.06 -4.08 15.80
C VAL A 359 -27.29 -3.41 16.44
N GLU A 360 -27.56 -3.73 17.70
CA GLU A 360 -28.72 -3.21 18.45
C GLU A 360 -28.49 -1.83 19.10
N VAL A 361 -27.31 -1.24 18.91
CA VAL A 361 -26.98 0.08 19.43
C VAL A 361 -27.14 1.11 18.31
N ASP A 362 -27.74 2.26 18.58
CA ASP A 362 -27.97 3.31 17.58
C ASP A 362 -26.70 4.13 17.29
N ASP A 363 -25.83 4.29 18.28
CA ASP A 363 -24.57 5.02 18.18
C ASP A 363 -23.44 4.17 17.57
N ASP A 364 -22.44 4.83 16.99
CA ASP A 364 -21.20 4.18 16.57
C ASP A 364 -20.39 3.78 17.82
N LEU A 365 -19.78 2.59 17.80
CA LEU A 365 -18.96 2.09 18.90
C LEU A 365 -17.53 1.80 18.44
N LEU A 366 -16.58 1.97 19.34
CA LEU A 366 -15.17 1.62 19.16
C LEU A 366 -14.86 0.33 19.93
N PHE A 367 -14.12 -0.58 19.31
CA PHE A 367 -13.74 -1.86 19.92
C PHE A 367 -12.29 -1.82 20.41
N ARG A 368 -12.05 -2.12 21.68
CA ARG A 368 -10.71 -2.06 22.30
C ARG A 368 -10.44 -3.28 23.17
N ASN A 369 -9.22 -3.80 23.09
CA ASN A 369 -8.71 -4.74 24.08
C ASN A 369 -8.45 -4.00 25.40
N LEU A 370 -8.71 -4.67 26.53
CA LEU A 370 -8.55 -4.08 27.86
C LEU A 370 -7.51 -4.80 28.68
N ASP A 371 -7.59 -6.12 28.75
CA ASP A 371 -6.76 -6.91 29.65
C ASP A 371 -6.55 -8.30 29.05
N GLY A 372 -5.46 -8.96 29.43
CA GLY A 372 -5.28 -10.37 29.10
C GLY A 372 -4.07 -11.00 29.77
N THR A 373 -4.09 -12.32 29.76
CA THR A 373 -2.97 -13.18 30.15
C THR A 373 -2.78 -14.23 29.07
N GLY A 374 -1.55 -14.39 28.57
CA GLY A 374 -1.26 -15.38 27.56
C GLY A 374 0.14 -15.98 27.69
N THR A 375 0.28 -17.20 27.16
CA THR A 375 1.52 -17.98 27.21
C THR A 375 1.83 -18.55 25.84
N VAL A 376 2.97 -18.19 25.27
CA VAL A 376 3.49 -18.81 24.04
C VAL A 376 4.09 -20.16 24.40
N LEU A 377 3.58 -21.22 23.78
CA LEU A 377 3.96 -22.62 24.04
C LEU A 377 4.90 -23.16 22.97
N GLY A 378 4.99 -22.50 21.81
CA GLY A 378 5.88 -22.89 20.73
C GLY A 378 6.15 -21.76 19.74
N GLU A 379 7.28 -21.86 19.04
CA GLU A 379 7.66 -20.91 18.00
C GLU A 379 6.89 -21.19 16.70
N LEU A 380 6.63 -20.12 15.94
CA LEU A 380 6.09 -20.20 14.59
C LEU A 380 7.11 -19.61 13.62
N THR A 381 7.40 -20.32 12.54
CA THR A 381 8.26 -19.87 11.43
C THR A 381 7.42 -19.61 10.17
N ARG A 382 8.05 -19.07 9.12
CA ARG A 382 7.42 -18.89 7.79
C ARG A 382 6.94 -20.18 7.14
N THR A 383 7.37 -21.33 7.66
CA THR A 383 7.06 -22.67 7.15
C THR A 383 5.97 -23.38 7.96
N SER A 384 5.43 -22.73 8.99
CA SER A 384 4.47 -23.35 9.93
C SER A 384 3.13 -23.74 9.29
N GLY A 385 2.84 -23.25 8.08
CA GLY A 385 1.60 -23.54 7.37
C GLY A 385 0.42 -22.77 7.95
N VAL A 386 -0.57 -23.48 8.49
CA VAL A 386 -1.84 -22.89 8.94
C VAL A 386 -1.88 -22.77 10.46
N LEU A 387 -2.07 -21.56 10.96
CA LEU A 387 -2.40 -21.32 12.37
C LEU A 387 -3.90 -21.46 12.55
N THR A 388 -4.31 -22.45 13.34
CA THR A 388 -5.72 -22.65 13.72
C THR A 388 -5.97 -21.99 15.06
N THR A 389 -6.92 -21.05 15.12
CA THR A 389 -7.28 -20.35 16.35
C THR A 389 -8.72 -20.70 16.74
N LYS A 390 -8.86 -21.26 17.94
CA LYS A 390 -10.13 -21.53 18.58
C LYS A 390 -10.43 -20.39 19.56
N VAL A 391 -11.62 -19.79 19.44
CA VAL A 391 -12.07 -18.72 20.34
C VAL A 391 -13.42 -19.07 20.92
N LYS A 392 -13.56 -18.84 22.22
CA LYS A 392 -14.82 -18.96 22.94
C LYS A 392 -15.17 -17.67 23.66
N LEU A 393 -16.37 -17.16 23.43
CA LEU A 393 -16.95 -16.03 24.17
C LEU A 393 -17.46 -16.52 25.53
N THR A 394 -16.78 -16.14 26.61
CA THR A 394 -17.04 -16.64 27.97
C THR A 394 -17.98 -15.76 28.77
N SER A 395 -18.07 -14.47 28.45
CA SER A 395 -18.96 -13.52 29.13
C SER A 395 -19.30 -12.35 28.23
N VAL A 396 -20.52 -11.81 28.42
CA VAL A 396 -20.99 -10.57 27.84
C VAL A 396 -21.64 -9.76 28.97
N SER A 397 -21.24 -8.51 29.14
CA SER A 397 -21.77 -7.60 30.16
C SER A 397 -22.06 -6.24 29.55
N ARG A 398 -23.22 -5.66 29.87
CA ARG A 398 -23.66 -4.35 29.36
C ARG A 398 -23.85 -3.37 30.52
N ALA A 399 -23.17 -2.23 30.48
CA ALA A 399 -23.30 -1.19 31.50
C ALA A 399 -22.96 0.20 30.92
N GLY A 400 -23.86 1.17 31.11
CA GLY A 400 -23.60 2.57 30.76
C GLY A 400 -23.23 2.82 29.29
N GLY A 401 -23.89 2.14 28.35
CA GLY A 401 -23.59 2.23 26.91
C GLY A 401 -22.38 1.40 26.46
N MET A 402 -21.63 0.83 27.40
CA MET A 402 -20.49 -0.05 27.10
C MET A 402 -20.90 -1.51 27.11
N ILE A 403 -20.22 -2.31 26.30
CA ILE A 403 -20.35 -3.76 26.25
C ILE A 403 -18.96 -4.34 26.53
N ILE A 404 -18.84 -5.24 27.49
CA ILE A 404 -17.57 -5.88 27.86
C ILE A 404 -17.70 -7.38 27.62
N GLU A 405 -16.70 -7.94 26.96
CA GLU A 405 -16.70 -9.32 26.50
C GLU A 405 -15.41 -10.03 26.90
N GLY A 406 -15.54 -11.22 27.47
CA GLY A 406 -14.42 -12.06 27.85
C GLY A 406 -14.25 -13.22 26.89
N PHE A 407 -13.00 -13.59 26.60
CA PHE A 407 -12.65 -14.63 25.65
C PHE A 407 -11.61 -15.60 26.22
N GLU A 408 -11.77 -16.88 25.86
CA GLU A 408 -10.74 -17.92 25.94
C GLU A 408 -10.24 -18.22 24.53
N VAL A 409 -8.93 -18.29 24.34
CA VAL A 409 -8.27 -18.45 23.03
C VAL A 409 -7.19 -19.53 23.10
N GLU A 410 -7.20 -20.42 22.12
CA GLU A 410 -6.17 -21.44 21.93
C GLU A 410 -5.73 -21.45 20.46
N CYS A 411 -4.42 -21.45 20.20
CA CYS A 411 -3.87 -21.53 18.85
C CYS A 411 -3.04 -22.81 18.66
N TRP A 412 -3.18 -23.41 17.48
CA TRP A 412 -2.68 -24.74 17.14
C TRP A 412 -1.99 -24.76 15.78
N LEU A 413 -0.94 -25.56 15.66
CA LEU A 413 -0.33 -26.00 14.41
C LEU A 413 -0.54 -27.52 14.28
N GLY A 414 -1.52 -27.92 13.45
CA GLY A 414 -2.01 -29.30 13.46
C GLY A 414 -2.45 -29.70 14.86
N ASP A 415 -1.87 -30.77 15.41
CA ASP A 415 -2.21 -31.29 16.74
C ASP A 415 -1.40 -30.66 17.89
N ARG A 416 -0.53 -29.68 17.60
CA ARG A 416 0.34 -29.05 18.61
C ARG A 416 -0.14 -27.66 18.97
N GLN A 417 -0.44 -27.44 20.25
CA GLN A 417 -0.76 -26.12 20.77
C GLN A 417 0.49 -25.23 20.80
N VAL A 418 0.36 -24.00 20.33
CA VAL A 418 1.47 -23.03 20.27
C VAL A 418 1.20 -21.75 21.04
N TYR A 419 -0.06 -21.45 21.35
CA TYR A 419 -0.42 -20.29 22.15
C TYR A 419 -1.74 -20.53 22.91
N GLU A 420 -1.84 -19.98 24.11
CA GLU A 420 -3.09 -19.91 24.88
C GLU A 420 -3.24 -18.56 25.54
N MET A 421 -4.48 -18.09 25.67
CA MET A 421 -4.79 -16.78 26.20
C MET A 421 -6.19 -16.70 26.80
N THR A 422 -6.33 -15.86 27.83
CA THR A 422 -7.61 -15.26 28.22
C THR A 422 -7.53 -13.76 28.03
N THR A 423 -8.60 -13.13 27.53
CA THR A 423 -8.58 -11.70 27.25
C THR A 423 -9.95 -11.07 27.34
N VAL A 424 -9.99 -9.75 27.53
CA VAL A 424 -11.21 -8.95 27.65
C VAL A 424 -11.18 -7.82 26.65
N PHE A 425 -12.26 -7.64 25.92
CA PHE A 425 -12.50 -6.51 25.04
C PHE A 425 -13.72 -5.72 25.49
N GLY A 426 -13.86 -4.50 24.97
CA GLY A 426 -15.09 -3.76 25.10
C GLY A 426 -15.44 -2.93 23.87
N PHE A 427 -16.74 -2.73 23.70
CA PHE A 427 -17.31 -1.70 22.86
C PHE A 427 -17.60 -0.47 23.70
N PHE A 428 -17.16 0.67 23.19
CA PHE A 428 -17.20 1.95 23.88
C PHE A 428 -17.72 3.02 22.94
N PRO A 429 -18.62 3.90 23.40
CA PRO A 429 -18.98 5.06 22.61
C PRO A 429 -17.76 6.02 22.54
N PRO A 430 -17.58 6.78 21.44
CA PRO A 430 -16.39 7.62 21.23
C PRO A 430 -16.08 8.58 22.39
N GLU A 431 -17.11 9.14 23.05
CA GLU A 431 -16.97 10.05 24.19
C GLU A 431 -16.26 9.42 25.40
N ALA A 432 -16.26 8.08 25.52
CA ALA A 432 -15.52 7.38 26.57
C ALA A 432 -14.00 7.59 26.46
N PHE A 433 -13.51 8.09 25.32
CA PHE A 433 -12.10 8.33 25.04
C PHE A 433 -11.70 9.81 25.04
N GLU A 434 -12.62 10.75 25.28
CA GLU A 434 -12.30 12.19 25.34
C GLU A 434 -11.52 12.56 26.62
N ASP A 435 -11.91 11.98 27.77
CA ASP A 435 -11.31 12.24 29.10
C ASP A 435 -10.64 10.98 29.69
N GLN A 436 -9.68 10.40 28.98
CA GLN A 436 -8.99 9.20 29.45
C GLN A 436 -8.15 9.49 30.71
N VAL A 437 -8.45 8.76 31.79
CA VAL A 437 -7.75 8.90 33.08
C VAL A 437 -6.43 8.11 33.11
N GLY A 438 -6.27 7.12 32.23
CA GLY A 438 -5.09 6.26 32.24
C GLY A 438 -5.09 5.22 33.36
N LEU A 439 -3.97 4.51 33.47
CA LEU A 439 -3.62 3.70 34.62
C LEU A 439 -3.09 4.59 35.75
N ARG A 440 -3.23 4.12 37.00
CA ARG A 440 -2.76 4.84 38.19
C ARG A 440 -1.26 5.15 38.08
N ILE A 441 -0.89 6.37 38.48
CA ILE A 441 0.51 6.82 38.59
C ILE A 441 0.88 6.93 40.06
N ASP A 442 2.10 6.53 40.41
CA ASP A 442 2.68 6.72 41.75
C ASP A 442 4.15 7.20 41.64
N THR A 443 4.77 7.46 42.78
CA THR A 443 6.14 8.01 42.86
C THR A 443 7.21 7.09 42.25
N ALA A 444 7.00 5.77 42.21
CA ALA A 444 7.95 4.86 41.58
C ALA A 444 7.98 5.11 40.06
N HIS A 445 6.81 5.26 39.44
CA HIS A 445 6.69 5.59 38.02
C HIS A 445 7.31 6.95 37.68
N GLU A 446 7.08 7.98 38.50
CA GLU A 446 7.69 9.30 38.32
C GLU A 446 9.23 9.22 38.36
N THR A 447 9.77 8.39 39.26
CA THR A 447 11.22 8.15 39.37
C THR A 447 11.76 7.39 38.15
N GLN A 448 11.02 6.42 37.63
CA GLN A 448 11.41 5.68 36.43
C GLN A 448 11.45 6.55 35.16
N LEU A 449 10.66 7.63 35.11
CA LEU A 449 10.67 8.60 34.01
C LEU A 449 11.79 9.65 34.14
N ASP A 450 12.33 9.87 35.35
CA ASP A 450 13.44 10.80 35.57
C ASP A 450 14.78 10.17 35.14
N ARG A 451 15.13 10.40 33.88
CA ARG A 451 16.39 9.97 33.27
C ARG A 451 17.63 10.77 33.70
N GLY A 452 17.47 11.85 34.48
CA GLY A 452 18.57 12.72 34.84
C GLY A 452 19.35 13.22 33.61
N SER A 453 20.65 12.90 33.55
CA SER A 453 21.55 13.26 32.44
C SER A 453 21.87 12.09 31.49
N VAL A 454 21.09 11.01 31.51
CA VAL A 454 21.30 9.88 30.59
C VAL A 454 20.77 10.25 29.20
N ASP A 455 21.66 10.22 28.20
CA ASP A 455 21.31 10.47 26.80
C ASP A 455 20.68 9.22 26.16
N LEU A 456 19.64 9.41 25.36
CA LEU A 456 19.03 8.34 24.57
C LEU A 456 19.83 8.09 23.30
N LEU A 457 20.13 6.82 23.02
CA LEU A 457 20.72 6.39 21.75
C LEU A 457 19.66 6.49 20.65
N ASP A 458 20.02 7.12 19.54
CA ASP A 458 19.20 7.17 18.33
C ASP A 458 19.26 5.83 17.57
N LEU A 459 18.13 5.12 17.56
CA LEU A 459 17.95 3.86 16.84
C LEU A 459 17.52 4.07 15.38
N THR A 460 16.99 5.25 15.03
CA THR A 460 16.63 5.59 13.64
C THR A 460 17.89 5.68 12.75
N ALA A 461 19.04 6.00 13.36
CA ALA A 461 20.36 5.95 12.74
C ALA A 461 20.89 4.52 12.48
N ARG A 462 20.14 3.48 12.88
CA ARG A 462 20.43 2.06 12.65
C ARG A 462 21.83 1.64 13.13
N PRO A 463 22.21 1.85 14.40
CA PRO A 463 23.53 1.48 14.90
C PRO A 463 23.77 -0.03 14.76
N ALA A 464 24.88 -0.41 14.11
CA ALA A 464 25.20 -1.80 13.75
C ALA A 464 25.10 -2.78 14.94
N ARG A 465 25.49 -2.34 16.15
CA ARG A 465 25.39 -3.13 17.38
C ARG A 465 23.98 -3.66 17.66
N PHE A 466 22.96 -2.87 17.38
CA PHE A 466 21.57 -3.20 17.71
C PHE A 466 20.75 -3.63 16.48
N CYS A 467 21.23 -3.35 15.26
CA CYS A 467 20.44 -3.51 14.04
C CYS A 467 20.98 -4.55 13.05
N ASP A 468 22.20 -5.06 13.27
CA ASP A 468 22.88 -6.05 12.43
C ASP A 468 23.17 -7.34 13.19
N GLY A 469 23.55 -8.39 12.47
CA GLY A 469 23.83 -9.72 13.05
C GLY A 469 22.55 -10.53 13.33
N THR A 470 22.71 -11.66 14.01
CA THR A 470 21.62 -12.60 14.31
C THR A 470 20.83 -12.24 15.58
N LEU A 471 21.46 -11.50 16.49
CA LEU A 471 20.82 -10.96 17.70
C LEU A 471 20.67 -9.45 17.54
N ARG A 472 19.51 -9.03 17.02
CA ARG A 472 19.23 -7.64 16.66
C ARG A 472 17.78 -7.26 16.95
N LEU A 473 17.54 -5.97 17.07
CA LEU A 473 16.20 -5.38 17.08
C LEU A 473 15.54 -5.50 15.70
N ALA A 474 14.24 -5.30 15.68
CA ALA A 474 13.43 -5.36 14.47
C ALA A 474 13.82 -4.28 13.43
N GLY A 475 13.47 -4.54 12.17
CA GLY A 475 13.60 -3.62 11.05
C GLY A 475 12.54 -2.50 11.07
N PRO A 476 12.66 -1.49 10.20
CA PRO A 476 11.89 -0.24 10.28
C PRO A 476 10.37 -0.38 10.38
N LEU A 477 9.76 -1.41 9.79
CA LEU A 477 8.30 -1.57 9.87
C LEU A 477 7.81 -2.10 11.23
N LEU A 478 8.67 -2.79 12.00
CA LEU A 478 8.37 -3.37 13.31
C LEU A 478 9.14 -2.70 14.46
N LEU A 479 10.07 -1.79 14.17
CA LEU A 479 10.83 -1.09 15.19
C LEU A 479 9.92 -0.04 15.87
N MET A 480 9.57 -0.29 17.13
CA MET A 480 8.65 0.55 17.90
C MET A 480 9.38 1.51 18.85
N LEU A 481 10.68 1.73 18.62
CA LEU A 481 11.55 2.60 19.40
C LEU A 481 12.41 3.44 18.44
N ASP A 482 12.31 4.77 18.53
CA ASP A 482 13.22 5.67 17.83
C ASP A 482 14.48 5.91 18.64
N ARG A 483 14.34 5.88 19.96
CA ARG A 483 15.38 6.24 20.92
C ARG A 483 15.33 5.32 22.14
N ALA A 484 16.47 4.94 22.71
CA ALA A 484 16.50 4.12 23.93
C ALA A 484 17.77 4.33 24.78
N ALA A 485 17.67 4.10 26.10
CA ALA A 485 18.81 4.04 27.01
C ALA A 485 18.57 3.09 28.19
N VAL A 486 19.68 2.58 28.74
CA VAL A 486 19.70 1.87 30.03
C VAL A 486 20.10 2.83 31.13
N MET A 487 19.29 2.91 32.18
CA MET A 487 19.60 3.55 33.46
C MET A 487 20.12 2.47 34.44
N PRO A 488 21.45 2.37 34.63
CA PRO A 488 22.03 1.30 35.45
C PRO A 488 21.65 1.45 36.91
N ALA A 489 21.49 0.32 37.61
CA ALA A 489 21.12 0.25 39.03
C ALA A 489 19.79 0.95 39.40
N GLY A 490 18.93 1.24 38.42
CA GLY A 490 17.55 1.68 38.63
C GLY A 490 16.61 0.53 38.99
N GLY A 491 15.39 0.89 39.41
CA GLY A 491 14.33 -0.05 39.78
C GLY A 491 14.44 -0.55 41.22
N GLU A 492 13.39 -1.19 41.73
CA GLU A 492 13.35 -1.76 43.08
C GLU A 492 14.36 -2.90 43.25
N ALA A 493 14.57 -3.69 42.19
CA ALA A 493 15.56 -4.77 42.17
C ALA A 493 17.02 -4.27 41.99
N GLY A 494 17.20 -3.01 41.60
CA GLY A 494 18.52 -2.43 41.32
C GLY A 494 19.24 -3.06 40.12
N LEU A 495 18.51 -3.73 39.22
CA LEU A 495 19.07 -4.37 38.02
C LEU A 495 19.07 -3.44 36.79
N GLY A 496 18.39 -2.30 36.89
CA GLY A 496 18.32 -1.30 35.83
C GLY A 496 16.89 -1.01 35.39
N ILE A 497 16.73 0.16 34.77
CA ILE A 497 15.51 0.54 34.05
C ILE A 497 15.92 0.87 32.62
N VAL A 498 15.16 0.41 31.65
CA VAL A 498 15.31 0.78 30.24
C VAL A 498 14.21 1.74 29.88
N VAL A 499 14.54 2.85 29.23
CA VAL A 499 13.57 3.82 28.74
C VAL A 499 13.74 3.93 27.23
N GLY A 500 12.62 3.94 26.51
CA GLY A 500 12.60 4.21 25.09
C GLY A 500 11.51 5.21 24.71
N GLU A 501 11.71 5.89 23.60
CA GLU A 501 10.79 6.88 23.06
C GLU A 501 10.54 6.61 21.58
N LYS A 502 9.32 6.91 21.13
CA LYS A 502 8.94 6.92 19.71
C LYS A 502 8.06 8.14 19.44
N ASP A 503 8.42 8.90 18.42
CA ASP A 503 7.57 9.99 17.92
C ASP A 503 6.38 9.40 17.17
N VAL A 504 5.18 9.93 17.42
CA VAL A 504 3.97 9.50 16.72
C VAL A 504 3.91 10.19 15.37
N ASP A 505 4.03 9.42 14.29
CA ASP A 505 3.84 9.90 12.93
C ASP A 505 2.47 9.42 12.39
N ILE A 506 1.62 10.37 12.02
CA ILE A 506 0.28 10.13 11.46
C ILE A 506 0.30 9.31 10.17
N ALA A 507 1.44 9.29 9.45
CA ALA A 507 1.61 8.53 8.23
C ALA A 507 2.03 7.07 8.46
N GLU A 508 2.22 6.62 9.71
CA GLU A 508 2.61 5.24 9.98
C GLU A 508 1.59 4.23 9.46
N TRP A 509 2.13 3.15 8.88
CA TRP A 509 1.37 2.17 8.13
C TRP A 509 0.22 1.54 8.94
N PHE A 510 0.42 1.38 10.26
CA PHE A 510 -0.56 0.73 11.13
C PHE A 510 -1.79 1.59 11.39
N PHE A 511 -1.73 2.92 11.25
CA PHE A 511 -2.94 3.75 11.37
C PHE A 511 -3.92 3.51 10.21
N LYS A 512 -3.42 3.09 9.04
CA LYS A 512 -4.24 2.66 7.90
C LYS A 512 -4.68 1.20 8.04
N ALA A 513 -3.77 0.35 8.51
CA ALA A 513 -3.98 -1.10 8.52
C ALA A 513 -4.80 -1.60 9.72
N HIS A 514 -4.72 -0.96 10.89
CA HIS A 514 -5.27 -1.53 12.12
C HIS A 514 -6.80 -1.49 12.18
N PHE A 515 -7.46 -0.34 12.06
CA PHE A 515 -8.92 -0.29 11.90
C PHE A 515 -9.31 0.80 10.90
N PHE A 516 -9.92 0.37 9.79
CA PHE A 516 -10.48 1.29 8.81
C PHE A 516 -11.57 2.17 9.46
N GLN A 517 -11.46 3.50 9.27
CA GLN A 517 -12.30 4.54 9.88
C GLN A 517 -12.12 4.76 11.39
N ASP A 518 -11.13 4.11 12.02
CA ASP A 518 -10.76 4.27 13.43
C ASP A 518 -9.23 4.18 13.60
N PRO A 519 -8.47 5.20 13.16
CA PRO A 519 -7.02 5.12 13.16
C PRO A 519 -6.48 5.15 14.60
N VAL A 520 -5.94 4.02 15.03
CA VAL A 520 -5.37 3.80 16.35
C VAL A 520 -4.22 2.80 16.25
N GLN A 521 -3.17 2.96 17.06
CA GLN A 521 -2.09 1.96 17.10
C GLN A 521 -2.61 0.63 17.67
N PRO A 522 -2.23 -0.52 17.09
CA PRO A 522 -2.43 -1.83 17.72
C PRO A 522 -1.82 -1.92 19.12
N GLY A 523 -2.59 -2.48 20.06
CA GLY A 523 -2.10 -2.74 21.41
C GLY A 523 -0.91 -3.71 21.42
N SER A 524 -0.93 -4.68 20.52
CA SER A 524 0.14 -5.63 20.23
C SER A 524 1.47 -4.94 19.90
N LEU A 525 1.47 -3.84 19.13
CA LEU A 525 2.69 -3.07 18.83
C LEU A 525 3.24 -2.29 20.04
N GLY A 526 2.38 -1.85 20.97
CA GLY A 526 2.90 -1.26 22.21
C GLY A 526 3.47 -2.29 23.19
N ILE A 527 2.99 -3.53 23.15
CA ILE A 527 3.62 -4.65 23.86
C ILE A 527 4.98 -4.99 23.23
N GLU A 528 5.06 -4.97 21.90
CA GLU A 528 6.32 -5.12 21.17
C GLU A 528 7.34 -4.03 21.52
N ALA A 529 6.92 -2.77 21.68
CA ALA A 529 7.82 -1.70 22.14
C ALA A 529 8.47 -2.03 23.51
N LEU A 530 7.68 -2.56 24.45
CA LEU A 530 8.17 -2.98 25.77
C LEU A 530 9.09 -4.21 25.66
N LEU A 531 8.78 -5.14 24.78
CA LEU A 531 9.61 -6.31 24.51
C LEU A 531 10.98 -5.93 23.91
N GLN A 532 10.98 -4.95 22.99
CA GLN A 532 12.19 -4.40 22.39
C GLN A 532 13.10 -3.70 23.43
N LEU A 533 12.56 -3.18 24.53
CA LEU A 533 13.40 -2.69 25.64
C LEU A 533 14.18 -3.81 26.34
N LEU A 534 13.58 -4.99 26.50
CA LEU A 534 14.29 -6.17 27.02
C LEU A 534 15.37 -6.64 26.04
N GLN A 535 15.05 -6.67 24.73
CA GLN A 535 16.04 -6.98 23.69
C GLN A 535 17.21 -5.99 23.68
N PHE A 536 16.90 -4.69 23.78
CA PHE A 536 17.90 -3.63 23.86
C PHE A 536 18.82 -3.82 25.08
N PHE A 537 18.27 -4.10 26.26
CA PHE A 537 19.05 -4.38 27.47
C PHE A 537 19.96 -5.61 27.33
N ILE A 538 19.46 -6.68 26.72
CA ILE A 538 20.25 -7.90 26.49
C ILE A 538 21.45 -7.61 25.57
N ILE A 539 21.23 -6.88 24.46
CA ILE A 539 22.30 -6.49 23.54
C ILE A 539 23.28 -5.53 24.22
N ASP A 540 22.78 -4.57 25.00
CA ASP A 540 23.62 -3.58 25.65
C ASP A 540 24.49 -4.17 26.78
N SER A 541 23.98 -5.16 27.50
CA SER A 541 24.70 -5.84 28.58
C SER A 541 25.74 -6.86 28.10
N GLY A 542 25.66 -7.33 26.84
CA GLY A 542 26.59 -8.32 26.28
C GLY A 542 26.44 -9.73 26.86
N VAL A 543 25.31 -10.03 27.53
CA VAL A 543 25.06 -11.34 28.17
C VAL A 543 25.02 -12.51 27.19
N ALA A 544 24.85 -12.24 25.90
CA ALA A 544 24.80 -13.23 24.82
C ALA A 544 26.11 -13.34 24.00
N ASP A 545 27.17 -12.59 24.33
CA ASP A 545 28.40 -12.52 23.52
C ASP A 545 29.13 -13.87 23.39
N ALA A 546 28.86 -14.82 24.28
CA ALA A 546 29.45 -16.17 24.25
C ALA A 546 28.77 -17.14 23.26
N PHE A 547 27.65 -16.74 22.66
CA PHE A 547 26.88 -17.57 21.73
C PHE A 547 27.44 -17.44 20.31
N GLU A 548 27.47 -18.56 19.57
CA GLU A 548 27.97 -18.57 18.19
C GLU A 548 26.94 -18.01 17.19
N SER A 549 25.65 -18.30 17.42
CA SER A 549 24.54 -17.81 16.60
C SER A 549 23.34 -17.46 17.50
N PRO A 550 23.48 -16.42 18.35
CA PRO A 550 22.41 -16.01 19.25
C PRO A 550 21.25 -15.42 18.47
N ARG A 551 20.03 -15.68 18.96
CA ARG A 551 18.80 -15.02 18.53
C ARG A 551 17.84 -14.88 19.70
N PHE A 552 16.86 -13.99 19.55
CA PHE A 552 15.72 -13.92 20.46
C PHE A 552 14.71 -15.03 20.15
N GLU A 553 14.06 -15.54 21.20
CA GLU A 553 12.73 -16.15 21.07
C GLU A 553 11.69 -15.07 20.70
N PRO A 554 10.50 -15.43 20.18
CA PRO A 554 9.45 -14.44 19.90
C PRO A 554 9.05 -13.66 21.15
N ILE A 555 8.93 -14.37 22.27
CA ILE A 555 8.89 -13.96 23.68
C ILE A 555 9.33 -15.20 24.45
N SER A 556 9.74 -15.11 25.72
CA SER A 556 10.15 -16.31 26.47
C SER A 556 9.07 -17.40 26.43
N VAL A 557 9.37 -18.52 25.78
CA VAL A 557 8.42 -19.64 25.63
C VAL A 557 8.14 -20.28 27.00
N GLY A 558 6.86 -20.60 27.26
CA GLY A 558 6.37 -21.18 28.50
C GLY A 558 6.14 -20.19 29.65
N SER A 559 6.50 -18.91 29.48
CA SER A 559 6.32 -17.88 30.51
C SER A 559 5.02 -17.10 30.25
N PRO A 560 4.12 -16.97 31.24
CA PRO A 560 2.91 -16.17 31.10
C PRO A 560 3.22 -14.67 31.13
N LEU A 561 2.63 -13.93 30.21
CA LEU A 561 2.60 -12.46 30.19
C LEU A 561 1.19 -12.00 30.59
N THR A 562 1.09 -11.00 31.47
CA THR A 562 -0.17 -10.29 31.73
C THR A 562 -0.06 -8.84 31.30
N TRP A 563 -1.09 -8.31 30.63
CA TRP A 563 -1.15 -6.92 30.21
C TRP A 563 -2.48 -6.26 30.60
N LYS A 564 -2.43 -4.94 30.73
CA LYS A 564 -3.59 -4.05 30.90
C LYS A 564 -3.45 -2.83 30.02
N TYR A 565 -4.56 -2.40 29.43
CA TYR A 565 -4.70 -1.21 28.61
C TYR A 565 -5.79 -0.30 29.18
N ARG A 566 -5.46 0.95 29.51
CA ARG A 566 -6.42 2.00 29.86
C ARG A 566 -6.08 3.28 29.11
N GLY A 567 -6.13 3.19 27.79
CA GLY A 567 -5.99 4.31 26.88
C GLY A 567 -5.51 3.86 25.51
N GLN A 568 -5.22 4.83 24.64
CA GLN A 568 -4.89 4.55 23.24
C GLN A 568 -3.87 5.54 22.68
N VAL A 569 -3.11 5.09 21.67
CA VAL A 569 -2.28 5.95 20.83
C VAL A 569 -3.04 6.23 19.55
N THR A 570 -3.35 7.48 19.30
CA THR A 570 -4.06 7.98 18.12
C THR A 570 -3.16 8.92 17.33
N PRO A 571 -3.51 9.26 16.08
CA PRO A 571 -2.74 10.23 15.29
C PRO A 571 -2.69 11.66 15.86
N LYS A 572 -3.47 11.98 16.90
CA LYS A 572 -3.40 13.27 17.60
C LYS A 572 -2.23 13.35 18.57
N ASN A 573 -1.70 12.20 18.96
CA ASN A 573 -0.64 12.10 19.94
C ASN A 573 0.71 12.48 19.34
N ARG A 574 1.70 12.75 20.20
CA ARG A 574 3.01 13.24 19.75
C ARG A 574 4.15 12.31 20.14
N LEU A 575 4.10 11.76 21.35
CA LEU A 575 5.20 10.99 21.90
C LEU A 575 4.69 9.76 22.66
N ILE A 576 5.29 8.62 22.35
CA ILE A 576 5.20 7.39 23.13
C ILE A 576 6.46 7.29 23.97
N THR A 577 6.31 7.02 25.27
CA THR A 577 7.42 6.69 26.18
C THR A 577 7.19 5.30 26.76
N SER A 578 8.12 4.39 26.49
CA SER A 578 8.12 3.03 27.00
C SER A 578 9.15 2.92 28.12
N VAL A 579 8.79 2.26 29.22
CA VAL A 579 9.63 2.07 30.40
C VAL A 579 9.60 0.60 30.78
N MET A 580 10.77 0.02 31.02
CA MET A 580 10.92 -1.37 31.46
C MET A 580 11.85 -1.44 32.67
N GLU A 581 11.32 -1.81 33.83
CA GLU A 581 12.13 -2.13 35.00
C GLU A 581 12.58 -3.60 34.92
N ILE A 582 13.89 -3.83 35.03
CA ILE A 582 14.46 -5.18 35.05
C ILE A 582 14.29 -5.76 36.45
N THR A 583 13.58 -6.88 36.55
CA THR A 583 13.31 -7.57 37.82
C THR A 583 14.14 -8.83 38.00
N GLU A 584 14.59 -9.45 36.91
CA GLU A 584 15.43 -10.63 36.95
C GLU A 584 16.37 -10.70 35.74
N VAL A 585 17.62 -11.11 35.96
CA VAL A 585 18.58 -11.49 34.93
C VAL A 585 19.14 -12.84 35.32
N GLY A 586 18.99 -13.83 34.45
CA GLY A 586 19.37 -15.21 34.75
C GLY A 586 19.83 -15.97 33.52
N ALA A 587 20.18 -17.24 33.74
CA ALA A 587 20.44 -18.20 32.68
C ALA A 587 20.05 -19.60 33.17
N ASP A 588 19.52 -20.40 32.26
CA ASP A 588 19.22 -21.82 32.49
C ASP A 588 19.81 -22.68 31.35
N GLU A 589 19.37 -23.94 31.23
CA GLU A 589 19.84 -24.85 30.18
C GLU A 589 19.48 -24.38 28.76
N ALA A 590 18.44 -23.55 28.58
CA ALA A 590 18.02 -23.03 27.29
C ALA A 590 18.79 -21.77 26.88
N GLY A 591 19.20 -20.95 27.84
CA GLY A 591 20.04 -19.77 27.59
C GLY A 591 19.81 -18.63 28.60
N PRO A 592 20.45 -17.47 28.40
CA PRO A 592 20.23 -16.31 29.25
C PRO A 592 18.84 -15.72 29.01
N PHE A 593 18.23 -15.21 30.07
CA PHE A 593 16.92 -14.59 30.04
C PHE A 593 16.88 -13.34 30.93
N VAL A 594 15.96 -12.45 30.60
CA VAL A 594 15.68 -11.22 31.35
C VAL A 594 14.18 -11.10 31.54
N VAL A 595 13.75 -10.78 32.76
CA VAL A 595 12.35 -10.53 33.12
C VAL A 595 12.21 -9.09 33.57
N GLY A 596 11.11 -8.45 33.19
CA GLY A 596 10.81 -7.10 33.61
C GLY A 596 9.32 -6.80 33.76
N LYS A 597 9.07 -5.63 34.37
CA LYS A 597 7.76 -5.00 34.48
C LYS A 597 7.76 -3.72 33.67
N GLY A 598 6.80 -3.59 32.77
CA GLY A 598 6.79 -2.52 31.78
C GLY A 598 5.58 -1.61 31.90
N SER A 599 5.76 -0.36 31.47
CA SER A 599 4.66 0.59 31.28
C SER A 599 4.88 1.41 30.01
N LEU A 600 3.79 1.71 29.31
CA LEU A 600 3.81 2.56 28.12
C LEU A 600 2.93 3.78 28.34
N TRP A 601 3.46 4.92 27.94
CA TRP A 601 2.91 6.25 28.15
C TRP A 601 2.70 6.93 26.81
N CYS A 602 1.62 7.69 26.70
CA CYS A 602 1.31 8.48 25.52
C CYS A 602 1.07 9.92 25.95
N ASP A 603 1.91 10.84 25.51
CA ASP A 603 1.91 12.26 25.92
C ASP A 603 1.82 12.45 27.45
N GLY A 604 2.52 11.58 28.21
CA GLY A 604 2.54 11.61 29.68
C GLY A 604 1.37 10.90 30.37
N LEU A 605 0.39 10.37 29.63
CA LEU A 605 -0.66 9.51 30.17
C LEU A 605 -0.19 8.05 30.18
N ARG A 606 -0.19 7.39 31.35
CA ARG A 606 0.13 5.97 31.44
C ARG A 606 -1.02 5.14 30.87
N ILE A 607 -0.80 4.46 29.75
CA ILE A 607 -1.87 3.71 29.10
C ILE A 607 -1.69 2.20 29.22
N TYR A 608 -0.46 1.66 29.22
CA TYR A 608 -0.24 0.21 29.32
C TYR A 608 0.52 -0.18 30.59
N GLU A 609 0.27 -1.39 31.07
CA GLU A 609 1.05 -2.08 32.09
C GLU A 609 1.24 -3.53 31.65
N VAL A 610 2.47 -4.04 31.81
CA VAL A 610 2.78 -5.46 31.65
C VAL A 610 3.52 -5.99 32.87
N GLU A 611 3.17 -7.20 33.27
CA GLU A 611 3.83 -7.93 34.36
C GLU A 611 4.43 -9.24 33.85
N ASN A 612 5.61 -9.57 34.38
CA ASN A 612 6.35 -10.81 34.07
C ASN A 612 6.71 -10.95 32.58
N MET A 613 6.94 -9.84 31.88
CA MET A 613 7.43 -9.90 30.50
C MET A 613 8.85 -10.44 30.50
N ALA A 614 9.08 -11.53 29.76
CA ALA A 614 10.36 -12.21 29.73
C ALA A 614 10.88 -12.34 28.30
N MET A 615 12.17 -12.07 28.11
CA MET A 615 12.89 -12.27 26.86
C MET A 615 14.04 -13.24 27.09
N ARG A 616 14.24 -14.16 26.14
CA ARG A 616 15.27 -15.19 26.19
C ARG A 616 16.10 -15.17 24.93
N VAL A 617 17.40 -15.44 25.09
CA VAL A 617 18.31 -15.72 23.98
C VAL A 617 18.54 -17.21 23.90
N VAL A 618 18.42 -17.75 22.68
CA VAL A 618 18.72 -19.13 22.34
C VAL A 618 19.78 -19.17 21.23
N ASN A 619 20.40 -20.33 21.03
CA ASN A 619 21.42 -20.52 19.99
C ASN A 619 20.85 -21.30 18.80
N GLY A 620 21.13 -20.85 17.58
CA GLY A 620 20.76 -21.56 16.35
C GLY A 620 19.33 -21.30 15.87
N ALA A 621 18.90 -22.04 14.85
CA ALA A 621 17.59 -21.90 14.23
C ALA A 621 16.44 -22.42 15.12
N PRO A 622 15.18 -21.97 14.92
CA PRO A 622 13.98 -22.54 15.54
C PRO A 622 13.88 -24.06 15.36
N ALA A 623 13.38 -24.76 16.39
CA ALA A 623 13.31 -26.23 16.41
C ALA A 623 12.43 -26.83 15.29
N ASP A 624 11.43 -26.07 14.83
CA ASP A 624 10.49 -26.45 13.76
C ASP A 624 10.76 -25.75 12.41
N ALA A 625 11.91 -25.09 12.26
CA ALA A 625 12.32 -24.65 10.93
C ALA A 625 12.70 -25.90 10.12
N GLU A 626 11.78 -26.46 9.34
CA GLU A 626 12.23 -27.17 8.14
C GLU A 626 13.02 -26.13 7.35
N SER A 627 14.35 -26.30 7.29
CA SER A 627 15.20 -25.37 6.56
C SER A 627 14.83 -25.49 5.10
N LEU A 628 13.87 -24.67 4.66
CA LEU A 628 13.57 -24.55 3.25
C LEU A 628 14.87 -24.23 2.55
N PRO A 629 15.19 -24.93 1.45
CA PRO A 629 16.52 -24.85 0.90
C PRO A 629 16.89 -23.39 0.60
N THR A 630 18.12 -23.03 0.95
CA THR A 630 18.73 -21.74 0.59
C THR A 630 19.92 -21.98 -0.32
N SER A 631 20.24 -20.98 -1.13
CA SER A 631 21.46 -20.97 -1.93
C SER A 631 21.94 -19.55 -2.12
N GLU A 632 23.26 -19.40 -2.16
CA GLU A 632 23.90 -18.14 -2.48
C GLU A 632 24.91 -18.37 -3.60
N SER A 633 25.02 -17.38 -4.47
CA SER A 633 26.01 -17.35 -5.54
C SER A 633 26.54 -15.93 -5.71
N THR A 634 27.79 -15.84 -6.12
CA THR A 634 28.45 -14.56 -6.39
C THR A 634 28.56 -14.34 -7.89
N ILE A 635 28.20 -13.14 -8.33
CA ILE A 635 28.27 -12.72 -9.72
C ILE A 635 29.29 -11.60 -9.82
N ARG A 636 30.36 -11.84 -10.56
CA ARG A 636 31.36 -10.84 -10.88
C ARG A 636 31.03 -10.20 -12.22
N VAL A 637 30.96 -8.88 -12.24
CA VAL A 637 30.60 -8.09 -13.43
C VAL A 637 31.74 -7.14 -13.76
N ASP A 638 32.43 -7.38 -14.87
CA ASP A 638 33.48 -6.55 -15.43
C ASP A 638 33.54 -6.73 -16.96
N ALA A 639 34.36 -5.95 -17.66
CA ALA A 639 34.46 -6.02 -19.12
C ALA A 639 34.97 -7.37 -19.66
N SER A 640 35.56 -8.23 -18.82
CA SER A 640 36.01 -9.57 -19.23
C SER A 640 34.90 -10.61 -19.16
N THR A 641 33.96 -10.44 -18.24
CA THR A 641 32.81 -11.33 -18.02
C THR A 641 31.58 -10.88 -18.82
N HIS A 642 31.36 -9.57 -18.91
CA HIS A 642 30.18 -8.96 -19.51
C HIS A 642 30.58 -7.88 -20.54
N PRO A 643 31.31 -8.24 -21.61
CA PRO A 643 31.92 -7.29 -22.54
C PRO A 643 30.93 -6.42 -23.32
N HIS A 644 29.64 -6.77 -23.28
CA HIS A 644 28.56 -6.02 -23.92
C HIS A 644 28.15 -4.80 -23.09
N LEU A 645 28.25 -4.85 -21.75
CA LEU A 645 27.78 -3.78 -20.85
C LEU A 645 28.50 -2.44 -21.05
N VAL A 646 29.64 -2.43 -21.74
CA VAL A 646 30.31 -1.19 -22.17
C VAL A 646 29.36 -0.27 -22.95
N ASP A 647 28.42 -0.84 -23.69
CA ASP A 647 27.44 -0.12 -24.51
C ASP A 647 26.08 0.04 -23.81
N HIS A 648 25.94 -0.35 -22.55
CA HIS A 648 24.80 0.02 -21.70
C HIS A 648 25.27 1.04 -20.65
N SER A 649 25.68 2.22 -21.14
CA SER A 649 26.35 3.25 -20.35
C SER A 649 25.65 4.61 -20.47
N ILE A 650 25.55 5.32 -19.35
CA ILE A 650 24.99 6.68 -19.30
C ILE A 650 26.13 7.70 -19.33
N VAL A 651 25.95 8.79 -20.06
CA VAL A 651 26.91 9.92 -20.13
C VAL A 651 26.26 11.16 -19.51
N ALA A 652 26.74 11.57 -18.33
CA ALA A 652 26.27 12.79 -17.67
C ALA A 652 27.15 13.99 -18.08
N ASN A 653 26.61 14.94 -18.85
CA ASN A 653 27.17 16.29 -19.13
C ASN A 653 28.71 16.41 -19.06
N GLY A 654 29.42 15.72 -19.95
CA GLY A 654 30.89 15.80 -20.08
C GLY A 654 31.71 14.90 -19.14
N SER A 655 31.07 13.99 -18.42
CA SER A 655 31.71 12.94 -17.62
C SER A 655 32.04 11.70 -18.46
N ASP A 656 32.95 10.86 -17.98
CA ASP A 656 33.22 9.56 -18.59
C ASP A 656 31.96 8.66 -18.55
N PRO A 657 31.73 7.82 -19.58
CA PRO A 657 30.59 6.88 -19.59
C PRO A 657 30.60 5.94 -18.37
N VAL A 658 29.44 5.79 -17.74
CA VAL A 658 29.25 4.88 -16.60
C VAL A 658 28.36 3.73 -17.02
N ALA A 659 28.89 2.50 -16.97
CA ALA A 659 28.11 1.31 -17.29
C ALA A 659 27.05 1.06 -16.21
N VAL A 660 25.84 0.72 -16.62
CA VAL A 660 24.73 0.39 -15.71
C VAL A 660 24.30 -1.04 -16.00
N ILE A 661 24.02 -1.82 -14.96
CA ILE A 661 23.47 -3.17 -15.16
C ILE A 661 21.96 -3.06 -15.43
N PRO A 662 21.44 -3.51 -16.59
CA PRO A 662 20.02 -3.43 -16.88
C PRO A 662 19.22 -4.48 -16.11
N VAL A 663 17.93 -4.22 -15.96
CA VAL A 663 16.97 -5.13 -15.32
C VAL A 663 16.95 -6.50 -16.00
N ALA A 664 17.15 -6.55 -17.33
CA ALA A 664 17.21 -7.79 -18.09
C ALA A 664 18.30 -8.76 -17.59
N TYR A 665 19.45 -8.26 -17.14
CA TYR A 665 20.49 -9.10 -16.54
C TYR A 665 20.06 -9.63 -15.16
N ALA A 666 19.41 -8.80 -14.33
CA ALA A 666 18.90 -9.24 -13.05
C ALA A 666 17.84 -10.34 -13.22
N VAL A 667 16.94 -10.20 -14.20
CA VAL A 667 15.93 -11.20 -14.57
C VAL A 667 16.58 -12.52 -14.95
N GLU A 668 17.59 -12.48 -15.81
CA GLU A 668 18.32 -13.69 -16.20
C GLU A 668 19.03 -14.37 -15.04
N TRP A 669 19.72 -13.60 -14.20
CA TRP A 669 20.42 -14.15 -13.04
C TRP A 669 19.43 -14.75 -12.03
N PHE A 670 18.27 -14.13 -11.84
CA PHE A 670 17.18 -14.69 -11.03
C PHE A 670 16.62 -15.98 -11.61
N ALA A 671 16.34 -16.02 -12.92
CA ALA A 671 15.84 -17.23 -13.57
C ALA A 671 16.85 -18.37 -13.44
N ARG A 672 18.13 -18.11 -13.74
CA ARG A 672 19.23 -19.08 -13.62
C ARG A 672 19.39 -19.57 -12.19
N ALA A 673 19.42 -18.66 -11.21
CA ALA A 673 19.57 -19.03 -9.82
C ALA A 673 18.37 -19.84 -9.29
N ALA A 674 17.15 -19.53 -9.74
CA ALA A 674 15.96 -20.29 -9.37
C ALA A 674 15.98 -21.72 -9.94
N GLU A 675 16.36 -21.89 -11.21
CA GLU A 675 16.52 -23.23 -11.79
C GLU A 675 17.66 -24.01 -11.13
N ASP A 676 18.82 -23.39 -10.87
CA ASP A 676 19.91 -24.02 -10.13
C ASP A 676 19.50 -24.38 -8.69
N HIS A 677 18.62 -23.58 -8.09
CA HIS A 677 18.04 -23.86 -6.79
C HIS A 677 17.15 -25.11 -6.81
N SER A 678 16.45 -25.38 -7.93
CA SER A 678 15.55 -26.53 -8.08
C SER A 678 16.24 -27.88 -7.86
N ALA A 679 17.55 -27.97 -8.08
CA ALA A 679 18.34 -29.19 -7.84
C ALA A 679 18.24 -29.71 -6.39
N ARG A 680 17.86 -28.84 -5.43
CA ARG A 680 17.65 -29.18 -4.01
C ARG A 680 16.40 -30.03 -3.77
N PHE A 681 15.49 -30.11 -4.73
CA PHE A 681 14.24 -30.87 -4.63
C PHE A 681 14.31 -32.24 -5.32
N HIS A 682 15.50 -32.66 -5.77
CA HIS A 682 15.71 -33.92 -6.50
C HIS A 682 14.81 -34.08 -7.75
N GLN A 683 14.32 -32.96 -8.29
CA GLN A 683 13.49 -32.87 -9.48
C GLN A 683 13.95 -31.67 -10.31
N VAL A 684 14.02 -31.84 -11.63
CA VAL A 684 14.29 -30.71 -12.53
C VAL A 684 13.02 -29.90 -12.65
N MET A 685 13.08 -28.63 -12.25
CA MET A 685 11.98 -27.68 -12.41
C MET A 685 12.45 -26.50 -13.24
N HIS A 686 11.52 -25.89 -13.97
CA HIS A 686 11.78 -24.73 -14.80
C HIS A 686 11.08 -23.50 -14.24
N VAL A 687 11.67 -22.32 -14.44
CA VAL A 687 11.00 -21.07 -14.09
C VAL A 687 9.82 -20.87 -15.03
N VAL A 688 8.62 -20.83 -14.45
CA VAL A 688 7.36 -20.59 -15.16
C VAL A 688 7.04 -19.11 -15.15
N GLU A 689 7.27 -18.45 -14.01
CA GLU A 689 6.98 -17.03 -13.84
C GLU A 689 7.96 -16.40 -12.84
N LEU A 690 8.42 -15.19 -13.12
CA LEU A 690 8.99 -14.29 -12.12
C LEU A 690 7.92 -13.25 -11.76
N VAL A 691 7.72 -12.99 -10.49
CA VAL A 691 6.69 -12.08 -9.96
C VAL A 691 7.35 -11.00 -9.12
N ASP A 692 6.81 -9.79 -9.20
CA ASP A 692 7.22 -8.62 -8.41
C ASP A 692 8.72 -8.31 -8.55
N ILE A 693 9.18 -8.15 -9.80
CA ILE A 693 10.56 -7.77 -10.10
C ILE A 693 10.71 -6.29 -9.76
N ARG A 694 11.49 -5.97 -8.72
CA ARG A 694 11.70 -4.60 -8.25
C ARG A 694 13.13 -4.12 -8.47
N VAL A 695 13.26 -2.88 -8.94
CA VAL A 695 14.53 -2.13 -8.97
C VAL A 695 14.61 -1.29 -7.70
N LEU A 696 15.33 -1.78 -6.69
CA LEU A 696 15.48 -1.13 -5.39
C LEU A 696 16.57 -0.04 -5.43
N SER A 697 17.66 -0.33 -6.14
CA SER A 697 18.67 0.66 -6.49
C SER A 697 19.49 0.20 -7.69
N GLY A 698 19.74 1.08 -8.65
CA GLY A 698 20.56 0.78 -9.82
C GLY A 698 22.00 0.41 -9.44
N VAL A 699 22.65 -0.40 -10.29
CA VAL A 699 24.07 -0.75 -10.16
C VAL A 699 24.84 -0.03 -11.26
N SER A 700 25.69 0.91 -10.86
CA SER A 700 26.55 1.67 -11.76
C SER A 700 28.02 1.28 -11.55
N ILE A 701 28.75 1.11 -12.64
CA ILE A 701 30.16 0.69 -12.63
C ILE A 701 30.98 1.75 -13.38
N SER A 702 31.77 2.51 -12.63
CA SER A 702 32.69 3.49 -13.19
C SER A 702 33.88 2.80 -13.87
N ASP A 703 34.39 3.41 -14.93
CA ASP A 703 35.60 2.96 -15.65
C ASP A 703 35.55 1.51 -16.17
N PHE A 704 34.34 1.02 -16.50
CA PHE A 704 34.09 -0.37 -16.91
C PHE A 704 34.98 -0.82 -18.07
N ALA A 705 35.15 0.04 -19.09
CA ALA A 705 35.96 -0.26 -20.27
C ALA A 705 37.46 -0.47 -19.95
N ASN A 706 37.97 0.12 -18.86
CA ASN A 706 39.39 0.05 -18.48
C ASN A 706 39.64 -0.86 -17.27
N GLY A 707 38.68 -1.73 -16.91
CA GLY A 707 38.84 -2.74 -15.87
C GLY A 707 38.06 -2.48 -14.58
N GLY A 708 37.23 -1.43 -14.54
CA GLY A 708 36.21 -1.26 -13.50
C GLY A 708 35.25 -2.44 -13.48
N GLY A 709 34.84 -2.85 -12.28
CA GLY A 709 33.96 -3.99 -12.08
C GLY A 709 33.27 -3.94 -10.72
N THR A 710 32.28 -4.79 -10.53
CA THR A 710 31.58 -4.97 -9.26
C THR A 710 31.33 -6.44 -8.99
N GLU A 711 31.07 -6.76 -7.73
CA GLU A 711 30.69 -8.09 -7.29
C GLU A 711 29.35 -8.03 -6.57
N LEU A 712 28.44 -8.89 -7.00
CA LEU A 712 27.08 -8.96 -6.48
C LEU A 712 26.85 -10.33 -5.85
N LYS A 713 26.13 -10.34 -4.75
CA LYS A 713 25.68 -11.55 -4.08
C LYS A 713 24.21 -11.78 -4.40
N LEU A 714 23.91 -12.92 -5.01
CA LEU A 714 22.56 -13.39 -5.28
C LEU A 714 22.19 -14.45 -4.25
N SER A 715 21.11 -14.22 -3.51
CA SER A 715 20.51 -15.22 -2.63
C SER A 715 19.19 -15.74 -3.20
N ALA A 716 18.96 -17.03 -3.06
CA ALA A 716 17.71 -17.70 -3.36
C ALA A 716 17.24 -18.46 -2.11
N HIS A 717 15.99 -18.22 -1.71
CA HIS A 717 15.38 -18.83 -0.55
C HIS A 717 14.03 -19.41 -0.96
N THR A 718 13.87 -20.72 -0.80
CA THR A 718 12.56 -21.34 -1.03
C THR A 718 11.57 -20.76 -0.02
N THR A 719 10.48 -20.19 -0.53
CA THR A 719 9.39 -19.69 0.30
C THR A 719 8.29 -20.74 0.40
N LYS A 720 7.83 -21.32 -0.71
CA LYS A 720 6.72 -22.30 -0.70
C LYS A 720 7.07 -23.56 -1.47
N VAL A 721 6.70 -24.71 -0.94
CA VAL A 721 6.67 -25.99 -1.67
C VAL A 721 5.22 -26.45 -1.74
N SER A 722 4.74 -26.79 -2.93
CA SER A 722 3.37 -27.25 -3.16
C SER A 722 3.36 -28.36 -4.21
N ALA A 723 2.21 -29.02 -4.40
CA ALA A 723 2.05 -30.02 -5.46
C ALA A 723 2.26 -29.43 -6.86
N ASP A 724 1.92 -28.15 -7.05
CA ASP A 724 1.95 -27.45 -8.35
C ASP A 724 3.31 -26.82 -8.68
N GLY A 725 4.23 -26.75 -7.70
CA GLY A 725 5.53 -26.13 -7.90
C GLY A 725 6.18 -25.60 -6.62
N VAL A 726 7.34 -24.97 -6.81
CA VAL A 726 8.16 -24.36 -5.75
C VAL A 726 8.26 -22.86 -5.98
N ARG A 727 7.99 -22.06 -4.94
CA ARG A 727 8.21 -20.61 -4.97
C ARG A 727 9.54 -20.28 -4.29
N VAL A 728 10.33 -19.42 -4.92
CA VAL A 728 11.68 -19.04 -4.46
C VAL A 728 11.79 -17.51 -4.45
N ALA A 729 12.08 -16.91 -3.30
CA ALA A 729 12.42 -15.50 -3.20
C ALA A 729 13.90 -15.29 -3.57
N LEU A 730 14.16 -14.28 -4.40
CA LEU A 730 15.48 -13.99 -4.94
C LEU A 730 15.86 -12.54 -4.66
N ARG A 731 17.10 -12.31 -4.23
CA ARG A 731 17.64 -10.97 -3.97
C ARG A 731 19.04 -10.82 -4.50
N LEU A 732 19.32 -9.67 -5.12
CA LEU A 732 20.64 -9.28 -5.57
C LEU A 732 21.13 -8.08 -4.76
N VAL A 733 22.25 -8.24 -4.05
CA VAL A 733 22.85 -7.21 -3.20
C VAL A 733 24.31 -6.97 -3.57
N SER A 734 24.84 -5.79 -3.23
CA SER A 734 26.28 -5.51 -3.32
C SER A 734 27.05 -6.44 -2.37
N SER A 735 28.07 -7.14 -2.86
CA SER A 735 28.93 -7.98 -1.99
C SER A 735 29.74 -7.14 -0.98
N GLU A 736 30.05 -5.89 -1.31
CA GLU A 736 30.86 -5.01 -0.47
C GLU A 736 30.04 -4.33 0.63
N THR A 737 28.85 -3.82 0.28
CA THR A 737 28.06 -2.96 1.17
C THR A 737 26.80 -3.63 1.71
N GLY A 738 26.40 -4.78 1.17
CA GLY A 738 25.12 -5.41 1.47
C GLY A 738 23.90 -4.65 0.92
N ARG A 739 24.11 -3.55 0.19
CA ARG A 739 23.03 -2.73 -0.37
C ARG A 739 22.16 -3.54 -1.34
N PRO A 740 20.83 -3.55 -1.18
CA PRO A 740 19.94 -4.27 -2.08
C PRO A 740 19.72 -3.51 -3.40
N HIS A 741 19.84 -4.23 -4.51
CA HIS A 741 19.70 -3.67 -5.86
C HIS A 741 18.43 -4.17 -6.55
N TYR A 742 18.19 -5.48 -6.52
CA TYR A 742 17.04 -6.09 -7.16
C TYR A 742 16.42 -7.18 -6.29
N SER A 743 15.12 -7.43 -6.46
CA SER A 743 14.42 -8.57 -5.85
C SER A 743 13.29 -9.09 -6.74
N CYS A 744 12.97 -10.38 -6.63
CA CYS A 744 11.75 -10.96 -7.19
C CYS A 744 11.35 -12.26 -6.49
N SER A 745 10.20 -12.82 -6.85
CA SER A 745 9.77 -14.18 -6.49
C SER A 745 9.64 -15.04 -7.76
N ALA A 746 10.34 -16.16 -7.84
CA ALA A 746 10.22 -17.13 -8.92
C ALA A 746 9.23 -18.24 -8.57
N LEU A 747 8.40 -18.63 -9.54
CA LEU A 747 7.59 -19.85 -9.52
C LEU A 747 8.25 -20.90 -10.41
N LEU A 748 8.59 -22.05 -9.82
CA LEU A 748 9.19 -23.21 -10.47
C LEU A 748 8.15 -24.32 -10.68
N GLY A 749 8.04 -24.86 -11.89
CA GLY A 749 7.11 -25.93 -12.24
C GLY A 749 7.80 -27.20 -12.75
N ALA A 750 7.22 -28.37 -12.44
CA ALA A 750 7.70 -29.69 -12.83
C ALA A 750 7.48 -30.03 -14.31
N THR A 751 6.39 -29.53 -14.90
CA THR A 751 6.06 -29.68 -16.31
C THR A 751 6.28 -28.34 -17.00
N GLY A 752 7.46 -28.17 -17.61
CA GLY A 752 7.78 -26.92 -18.31
C GLY A 752 6.70 -26.50 -19.31
N PHE A 753 6.38 -25.20 -19.31
CA PHE A 753 5.81 -24.44 -20.43
C PHE A 753 4.41 -24.82 -20.97
N LYS A 754 3.85 -25.97 -20.61
CA LYS A 754 2.78 -26.61 -21.42
C LYS A 754 1.34 -26.11 -21.20
N GLU A 755 1.06 -25.27 -20.22
CA GLU A 755 -0.33 -24.91 -19.86
C GLU A 755 -0.68 -23.42 -19.88
N LEU A 756 0.28 -22.51 -20.06
CA LEU A 756 -0.04 -21.09 -20.17
C LEU A 756 -0.50 -20.75 -21.60
N GLN A 757 -1.77 -20.43 -21.77
CA GLN A 757 -2.25 -19.75 -22.97
C GLN A 757 -1.78 -18.30 -22.91
N GLY A 758 -0.98 -17.88 -23.89
CA GLY A 758 -0.60 -16.47 -24.03
C GLY A 758 -1.84 -15.59 -24.18
N VAL A 759 -1.73 -14.35 -23.72
CA VAL A 759 -2.73 -13.31 -23.98
C VAL A 759 -2.70 -13.07 -25.49
N GLY A 760 -3.69 -13.59 -26.22
CA GLY A 760 -3.76 -13.44 -27.67
C GLY A 760 -3.62 -11.98 -28.11
N GLY A 761 -3.00 -11.77 -29.28
CA GLY A 761 -2.63 -10.50 -29.91
C GLY A 761 -2.99 -9.22 -29.15
N LEU A 762 -1.97 -8.59 -28.55
CA LEU A 762 -2.09 -7.27 -27.92
C LEU A 762 -2.69 -6.25 -28.92
N PRO A 763 -3.62 -5.38 -28.47
CA PRO A 763 -4.26 -4.42 -29.36
C PRO A 763 -3.24 -3.44 -29.92
N PHE A 764 -3.15 -3.36 -31.25
CA PHE A 764 -2.29 -2.42 -31.97
C PHE A 764 -3.15 -1.40 -32.72
N GLY A 765 -2.90 -0.10 -32.48
CA GLY A 765 -3.67 1.01 -33.03
C GLY A 765 -3.51 1.20 -34.54
N ALA A 766 -4.37 2.04 -35.14
CA ALA A 766 -4.37 2.31 -36.58
C ALA A 766 -3.42 3.46 -37.00
N ALA A 767 -3.03 4.33 -36.07
CA ALA A 767 -2.07 5.41 -36.32
C ALA A 767 -0.67 4.92 -35.95
N VAL A 768 0.26 4.92 -36.91
CA VAL A 768 1.62 4.42 -36.73
C VAL A 768 2.61 5.53 -37.02
N GLU A 769 3.30 6.01 -35.99
CA GLU A 769 4.57 6.71 -36.17
C GLU A 769 5.65 5.66 -36.45
N LEU A 770 6.38 5.83 -37.55
CA LEU A 770 7.47 4.94 -37.92
C LEU A 770 8.80 5.58 -37.54
N ILE A 771 9.46 5.05 -36.53
CA ILE A 771 10.81 5.45 -36.15
C ILE A 771 11.79 4.65 -37.02
N ALA A 772 12.45 5.34 -37.95
CA ALA A 772 13.41 4.74 -38.87
C ALA A 772 14.62 4.15 -38.14
N ASP A 773 15.18 4.88 -37.17
CA ASP A 773 16.26 4.42 -36.28
C ASP A 773 15.90 4.78 -34.83
N PRO A 774 15.58 3.79 -33.96
CA PRO A 774 15.22 4.03 -32.56
C PRO A 774 16.36 4.62 -31.70
N TYR A 775 17.58 4.71 -32.24
CA TYR A 775 18.76 5.18 -31.53
C TYR A 775 19.30 6.54 -32.04
N ASP A 776 18.54 7.27 -32.87
CA ASP A 776 18.91 8.60 -33.40
C ASP A 776 18.43 9.77 -32.49
N GLY A 777 18.09 9.50 -31.23
CA GLY A 777 17.60 10.49 -30.27
C GLY A 777 18.10 10.26 -28.84
N ASP A 778 17.65 11.10 -27.91
CA ASP A 778 18.14 11.11 -26.52
C ASP A 778 17.41 10.12 -25.58
N THR A 779 16.39 9.41 -26.07
CA THR A 779 15.58 8.49 -25.26
C THR A 779 16.35 7.22 -24.88
N LEU A 780 17.08 6.64 -25.82
CA LEU A 780 17.83 5.39 -25.63
C LEU A 780 19.33 5.69 -25.61
N PHE A 781 19.99 5.46 -24.47
CA PHE A 781 21.44 5.67 -24.30
C PHE A 781 22.31 4.50 -24.80
N HIS A 782 21.71 3.53 -25.50
CA HIS A 782 22.33 2.25 -25.84
C HIS A 782 23.36 2.38 -26.99
N GLY A 783 24.59 1.98 -26.71
CA GLY A 783 25.68 1.87 -27.68
C GLY A 783 25.57 0.63 -28.59
N PRO A 784 26.45 0.49 -29.60
CA PRO A 784 26.28 -0.47 -30.69
C PRO A 784 26.00 -1.93 -30.29
N LYS A 785 26.59 -2.46 -29.22
CA LYS A 785 26.35 -3.84 -28.77
C LYS A 785 25.00 -4.06 -28.09
N PHE A 786 24.33 -2.99 -27.67
CA PHE A 786 23.02 -2.99 -27.02
C PHE A 786 21.90 -2.38 -27.89
N ARG A 787 22.22 -2.06 -29.16
CA ARG A 787 21.22 -1.67 -30.16
C ARG A 787 20.51 -2.89 -30.72
N VAL A 788 19.61 -3.45 -29.90
CA VAL A 788 18.92 -4.72 -30.16
C VAL A 788 17.59 -4.57 -30.90
N LEU A 789 17.02 -3.37 -30.97
CA LEU A 789 15.84 -3.08 -31.78
C LEU A 789 16.22 -2.89 -33.25
N GLY A 790 15.45 -3.52 -34.14
CA GLY A 790 15.56 -3.33 -35.57
C GLY A 790 15.03 -1.96 -36.02
N ALA A 791 15.43 -1.56 -37.23
CA ALA A 791 14.89 -0.36 -37.89
C ALA A 791 13.39 -0.50 -38.16
N GLY A 792 12.68 0.64 -38.17
CA GLY A 792 11.23 0.68 -38.44
C GLY A 792 10.40 0.26 -37.22
N VAL A 793 10.70 0.83 -36.05
CA VAL A 793 9.84 0.68 -34.88
C VAL A 793 8.51 1.38 -35.16
N GLU A 794 7.43 0.67 -34.95
CA GLU A 794 6.06 1.15 -35.15
C GLU A 794 5.50 1.58 -33.78
N LEU A 795 5.33 2.88 -33.56
CA LEU A 795 4.63 3.39 -32.38
C LEU A 795 3.20 3.75 -32.74
N ALA A 796 2.24 3.18 -32.00
CA ALA A 796 0.84 3.52 -32.09
C ALA A 796 0.29 3.77 -30.69
N GLU A 797 -0.84 4.45 -30.57
CA GLU A 797 -1.63 4.39 -29.35
C GLU A 797 -2.77 3.38 -29.53
N PRO A 798 -2.94 2.41 -28.61
CA PRO A 798 -2.25 2.23 -27.33
C PRO A 798 -1.13 1.16 -27.38
N GLY A 799 -0.27 1.08 -28.40
CA GLY A 799 0.72 0.00 -28.48
C GLY A 799 1.90 0.21 -29.42
N ALA A 800 3.00 -0.47 -29.17
CA ALA A 800 4.22 -0.37 -29.97
C ALA A 800 4.64 -1.73 -30.51
N ARG A 801 5.31 -1.75 -31.67
CA ARG A 801 5.83 -2.96 -32.28
C ARG A 801 7.24 -2.75 -32.80
N ALA A 802 8.11 -3.71 -32.54
CA ALA A 802 9.47 -3.71 -33.07
C ALA A 802 9.95 -5.13 -33.37
N ARG A 803 10.90 -5.23 -34.31
CA ARG A 803 11.77 -6.42 -34.41
C ARG A 803 12.88 -6.28 -33.38
N VAL A 804 13.24 -7.38 -32.72
CA VAL A 804 14.35 -7.42 -31.77
C VAL A 804 15.30 -8.55 -32.10
N GLY A 805 16.60 -8.26 -32.04
CA GLY A 805 17.68 -9.24 -32.12
C GLY A 805 17.98 -9.83 -30.74
N GLY A 806 18.07 -11.15 -30.66
CA GLY A 806 18.47 -11.84 -29.44
C GLY A 806 19.97 -11.99 -29.29
N VAL A 807 20.38 -12.65 -28.21
CA VAL A 807 21.80 -12.89 -27.89
C VAL A 807 22.54 -13.62 -29.03
N ILE A 808 21.83 -14.46 -29.79
CA ILE A 808 22.36 -15.19 -30.95
C ILE A 808 22.70 -14.24 -32.11
N GLU A 809 21.78 -13.34 -32.46
CA GLU A 809 21.95 -12.38 -33.57
C GLU A 809 23.08 -11.40 -33.27
N HIS A 810 23.16 -10.93 -32.03
CA HIS A 810 24.20 -9.99 -31.60
C HIS A 810 25.55 -10.64 -31.29
N GLY A 811 25.67 -11.96 -31.45
CA GLY A 811 26.91 -12.69 -31.20
C GLY A 811 27.41 -12.55 -29.76
N TRP A 812 26.51 -12.37 -28.80
CA TRP A 812 26.87 -12.41 -27.39
C TRP A 812 27.31 -13.82 -27.07
N SER A 813 28.50 -13.98 -26.49
CA SER A 813 29.07 -15.31 -26.23
C SER A 813 28.08 -16.17 -25.46
N ALA A 814 28.08 -17.48 -25.72
CA ALA A 814 27.19 -18.41 -25.04
C ALA A 814 27.54 -18.51 -23.54
N GLU A 815 26.94 -17.67 -22.72
CA GLU A 815 26.62 -18.05 -21.35
C GLU A 815 25.52 -19.12 -21.38
N PRO A 816 25.33 -19.88 -20.29
CA PRO A 816 24.15 -20.73 -20.12
C PRO A 816 22.89 -19.86 -19.89
N TRP A 817 22.57 -19.01 -20.86
CA TRP A 817 21.40 -18.14 -20.86
C TRP A 817 20.13 -18.98 -20.69
N GLN A 818 19.36 -18.68 -19.64
CA GLN A 818 18.02 -19.23 -19.41
C GLN A 818 16.94 -18.38 -20.09
N THR A 819 17.22 -17.09 -20.24
CA THR A 819 16.39 -16.09 -20.89
C THR A 819 17.22 -15.36 -21.95
N ASP A 820 16.56 -14.82 -22.98
CA ASP A 820 17.26 -14.00 -23.97
C ASP A 820 17.36 -12.55 -23.45
N VAL A 821 18.48 -12.26 -22.76
CA VAL A 821 18.74 -10.96 -22.13
C VAL A 821 18.65 -9.81 -23.14
N ALA A 822 19.12 -10.01 -24.38
CA ALA A 822 19.04 -8.99 -25.42
C ALA A 822 17.59 -8.72 -25.84
N MET A 823 16.76 -9.76 -25.98
CA MET A 823 15.33 -9.56 -26.31
C MET A 823 14.56 -8.91 -25.15
N PHE A 824 14.85 -9.28 -23.91
CA PHE A 824 14.20 -8.69 -22.74
C PHE A 824 14.62 -7.24 -22.54
N ASP A 825 15.89 -6.91 -22.79
CA ASP A 825 16.34 -5.53 -22.81
C ASP A 825 15.67 -4.75 -23.95
N GLY A 826 15.56 -5.34 -25.15
CA GLY A 826 14.84 -4.73 -26.27
C GLY A 826 13.36 -4.46 -25.96
N ALA A 827 12.69 -5.36 -25.23
CA ALA A 827 11.34 -5.13 -24.73
C ALA A 827 11.27 -3.91 -23.80
N LEU A 828 12.24 -3.76 -22.90
CA LEU A 828 12.36 -2.59 -22.03
C LEU A 828 12.69 -1.33 -22.82
N GLN A 829 13.55 -1.41 -23.85
CA GLN A 829 13.84 -0.27 -24.74
C GLN A 829 12.59 0.19 -25.50
N LEU A 830 11.76 -0.75 -25.99
CA LEU A 830 10.48 -0.41 -26.62
C LEU A 830 9.52 0.25 -25.62
N ALA A 831 9.49 -0.22 -24.37
CA ALA A 831 8.74 0.43 -23.31
C ALA A 831 9.22 1.86 -23.05
N LEU A 832 10.54 2.12 -23.04
CA LEU A 832 11.09 3.47 -22.89
C LEU A 832 10.71 4.39 -24.04
N LEU A 833 10.73 3.90 -25.28
CA LEU A 833 10.27 4.66 -26.45
C LEU A 833 8.77 4.98 -26.35
N SER A 834 7.95 3.98 -25.99
CA SER A 834 6.51 4.18 -25.77
C SER A 834 6.24 5.18 -24.65
N THR A 835 6.98 5.12 -23.55
CA THR A 835 6.85 6.05 -22.43
C THR A 835 7.29 7.45 -22.83
N ASN A 836 8.34 7.59 -23.63
CA ASN A 836 8.76 8.91 -24.12
C ASN A 836 7.72 9.53 -25.07
N LEU A 837 7.05 8.72 -25.89
CA LEU A 837 5.92 9.18 -26.71
C LEU A 837 4.78 9.69 -25.82
N VAL A 838 4.43 8.94 -24.77
CA VAL A 838 3.28 9.25 -23.91
C VAL A 838 3.58 10.38 -22.90
N LEU A 839 4.80 10.46 -22.36
CA LEU A 839 5.16 11.36 -21.26
C LEU A 839 6.13 12.49 -21.64
N GLY A 840 6.69 12.47 -22.85
CA GLY A 840 7.55 13.54 -23.36
C GLY A 840 8.91 13.67 -22.67
N GLY A 841 9.46 12.59 -22.12
CA GLY A 841 10.78 12.63 -21.50
C GLY A 841 11.45 11.26 -21.28
N PRO A 842 12.78 11.26 -21.00
CA PRO A 842 13.52 10.04 -20.73
C PRO A 842 13.04 9.40 -19.42
N SER A 843 12.98 8.07 -19.40
CA SER A 843 12.48 7.29 -18.28
C SER A 843 13.37 6.08 -17.99
N LEU A 844 13.12 5.41 -16.86
CA LEU A 844 13.77 4.16 -16.47
C LEU A 844 12.75 3.13 -15.99
N PRO A 845 12.95 1.82 -16.25
CA PRO A 845 12.12 0.77 -15.65
C PRO A 845 12.38 0.68 -14.14
N THR A 846 11.33 0.68 -13.34
CA THR A 846 11.41 0.60 -11.86
C THR A 846 10.81 -0.69 -11.31
N SER A 847 9.84 -1.28 -12.00
CA SER A 847 9.23 -2.54 -11.61
C SER A 847 8.69 -3.30 -12.83
N ILE A 848 8.57 -4.63 -12.70
CA ILE A 848 7.82 -5.48 -13.62
C ILE A 848 6.94 -6.38 -12.75
N ARG A 849 5.61 -6.29 -12.90
CA ARG A 849 4.67 -7.08 -12.10
C ARG A 849 4.91 -8.58 -12.27
N SER A 850 5.06 -9.06 -13.49
CA SER A 850 5.36 -10.47 -13.75
C SER A 850 6.01 -10.70 -15.11
N ILE A 851 6.90 -11.68 -15.19
CA ILE A 851 7.46 -12.19 -16.45
C ILE A 851 7.07 -13.66 -16.55
N ARG A 852 6.25 -14.01 -17.54
CA ARG A 852 5.81 -15.38 -17.81
C ARG A 852 6.67 -15.99 -18.90
N PHE A 853 7.21 -17.16 -18.63
CA PHE A 853 7.95 -17.93 -19.61
C PHE A 853 7.01 -18.98 -20.17
N LEU A 854 6.59 -18.78 -21.42
CA LEU A 854 5.67 -19.66 -22.12
C LEU A 854 6.40 -20.78 -22.84
N ARG A 855 7.65 -20.55 -23.28
CA ARG A 855 8.57 -21.55 -23.85
C ARG A 855 10.01 -21.14 -23.64
N GLY A 856 10.92 -22.11 -23.57
CA GLY A 856 12.36 -21.83 -23.66
C GLY A 856 12.71 -21.34 -25.07
N ALA A 857 12.95 -20.04 -25.22
CA ALA A 857 13.24 -19.44 -26.52
C ALA A 857 14.73 -19.26 -26.76
N ARG A 858 15.16 -19.65 -27.96
CA ARG A 858 16.43 -19.30 -28.57
C ARG A 858 16.18 -19.07 -30.07
N ALA A 859 15.57 -17.94 -30.39
CA ALA A 859 15.45 -17.47 -31.77
C ALA A 859 16.52 -16.41 -32.02
N PRO A 860 17.09 -16.30 -33.23
CA PRO A 860 17.96 -15.18 -33.58
C PRO A 860 17.23 -13.84 -33.43
N THR A 861 15.96 -13.80 -33.83
CA THR A 861 15.12 -12.60 -33.80
C THR A 861 13.71 -12.92 -33.29
N ALA A 862 13.05 -11.90 -32.76
CA ALA A 862 11.65 -11.95 -32.36
C ALA A 862 10.92 -10.66 -32.75
N THR A 863 9.60 -10.69 -32.63
CA THR A 863 8.73 -9.52 -32.66
C THR A 863 8.36 -9.19 -31.22
N VAL A 864 8.55 -7.93 -30.84
CA VAL A 864 8.09 -7.35 -29.58
C VAL A 864 6.81 -6.60 -29.88
N ASP A 865 5.71 -7.03 -29.26
CA ASP A 865 4.44 -6.31 -29.26
C ASP A 865 4.22 -5.73 -27.87
N LEU A 866 3.90 -4.46 -27.78
CA LEU A 866 3.66 -3.72 -26.54
C LEU A 866 2.23 -3.16 -26.57
N ALA A 867 1.54 -3.25 -25.44
CA ALA A 867 0.30 -2.52 -25.18
C ALA A 867 0.47 -1.61 -23.96
N ALA A 868 0.17 -0.33 -24.14
CA ALA A 868 0.05 0.63 -23.06
C ALA A 868 -1.16 0.26 -22.18
N VAL A 869 -0.93 0.24 -20.87
CA VAL A 869 -1.93 -0.11 -19.86
C VAL A 869 -2.47 1.14 -19.19
N SER A 870 -1.59 2.02 -18.73
CA SER A 870 -1.95 3.27 -18.06
C SER A 870 -0.75 4.21 -17.98
N ALA A 871 -0.99 5.51 -17.89
CA ALA A 871 0.04 6.49 -17.60
C ALA A 871 -0.42 7.47 -16.50
N THR A 872 0.56 8.04 -15.79
CA THR A 872 0.46 9.18 -14.87
C THR A 872 1.37 10.29 -15.40
N ARG A 873 1.47 11.47 -14.76
CA ARG A 873 2.42 12.50 -15.24
C ARG A 873 3.89 12.07 -15.13
N THR A 874 4.21 11.09 -14.28
CA THR A 874 5.61 10.71 -14.00
C THR A 874 5.91 9.25 -14.31
N SER A 875 4.92 8.44 -14.65
CA SER A 875 5.13 7.02 -14.91
C SER A 875 4.17 6.45 -15.96
N ALA A 876 4.60 5.40 -16.64
CA ALA A 876 3.78 4.66 -17.59
C ALA A 876 3.88 3.16 -17.30
N LYS A 877 2.79 2.44 -17.57
CA LYS A 877 2.67 1.00 -17.44
C LYS A 877 2.34 0.38 -18.79
N CYS A 878 3.02 -0.70 -19.13
CA CYS A 878 2.75 -1.47 -20.33
C CYS A 878 2.89 -2.98 -20.11
N ASP A 879 2.25 -3.74 -20.99
CA ASP A 879 2.41 -5.18 -21.13
C ASP A 879 3.11 -5.45 -22.47
N VAL A 880 4.02 -6.43 -22.51
CA VAL A 880 4.79 -6.81 -23.69
C VAL A 880 4.69 -8.31 -23.93
N SER A 881 4.51 -8.71 -25.19
CA SER A 881 4.62 -10.09 -25.64
C SER A 881 5.76 -10.25 -26.65
N LEU A 882 6.56 -11.30 -26.48
CA LEU A 882 7.65 -11.67 -27.38
C LEU A 882 7.27 -12.88 -28.22
N THR A 883 7.24 -12.70 -29.53
CA THR A 883 6.79 -13.68 -30.52
C THR A 883 7.93 -14.06 -31.45
N ASP A 884 8.23 -15.35 -31.60
CA ASP A 884 9.26 -15.81 -32.53
C ASP A 884 8.83 -15.69 -34.01
N ASP A 885 9.74 -16.02 -34.93
CA ASP A 885 9.48 -15.95 -36.37
C ASP A 885 8.43 -16.95 -36.88
N ASP A 886 8.09 -17.97 -36.09
CA ASP A 886 7.01 -18.93 -36.38
C ASP A 886 5.65 -18.42 -35.87
N GLY A 887 5.60 -17.22 -35.28
CA GLY A 887 4.38 -16.61 -34.74
C GLY A 887 3.99 -17.13 -33.36
N ILE A 888 4.94 -17.71 -32.62
CA ILE A 888 4.69 -18.32 -31.31
C ILE A 888 5.18 -17.38 -30.21
N VAL A 889 4.28 -17.02 -29.29
CA VAL A 889 4.65 -16.24 -28.10
C VAL A 889 5.42 -17.13 -27.13
N PHE A 890 6.61 -16.68 -26.73
CA PHE A 890 7.48 -17.45 -25.83
C PHE A 890 7.69 -16.78 -24.47
N ALA A 891 7.47 -15.47 -24.36
CA ALA A 891 7.54 -14.74 -23.10
C ALA A 891 6.57 -13.56 -23.09
N GLU A 892 6.06 -13.23 -21.90
CA GLU A 892 5.25 -12.04 -21.65
C GLU A 892 5.82 -11.29 -20.45
N LEU A 893 6.04 -9.99 -20.60
CA LEU A 893 6.45 -9.08 -19.51
C LEU A 893 5.24 -8.20 -19.21
N LEU A 894 4.58 -8.44 -18.09
CA LEU A 894 3.34 -7.79 -17.72
C LEU A 894 3.58 -6.75 -16.61
N GLY A 895 2.94 -5.59 -16.75
CA GLY A 895 3.01 -4.48 -15.83
C GLY A 895 4.43 -3.94 -15.69
N ILE A 896 5.13 -3.76 -16.82
CA ILE A 896 6.39 -3.01 -16.85
C ILE A 896 6.06 -1.57 -16.49
N GLU A 897 6.62 -1.08 -15.40
CA GLU A 897 6.45 0.30 -14.95
C GLU A 897 7.74 1.08 -15.19
N THR A 898 7.63 2.17 -15.92
CA THR A 898 8.74 3.10 -16.20
C THR A 898 8.43 4.46 -15.59
N HIS A 899 9.43 5.11 -14.99
CA HIS A 899 9.30 6.45 -14.40
C HIS A 899 10.17 7.46 -15.13
N LEU A 900 9.64 8.67 -15.36
CA LEU A 900 10.40 9.80 -15.87
C LEU A 900 11.60 10.08 -14.96
N LEU A 901 12.73 10.41 -15.58
CA LEU A 901 13.86 10.96 -14.85
C LEU A 901 13.48 12.36 -14.32
N PRO A 902 13.90 12.72 -13.09
CA PRO A 902 13.72 14.08 -12.58
C PRO A 902 14.30 15.11 -13.56
N LYS A 903 13.56 16.18 -13.85
CA LYS A 903 14.08 17.30 -14.65
C LYS A 903 15.30 17.88 -13.93
N SER A 904 16.46 17.79 -14.58
CA SER A 904 17.77 18.27 -14.07
C SER A 904 17.82 19.77 -13.92
#